data_AF-A0A1A9WG89-F1
#
_entry.id   AF-A0A1A9WG89-F1
#
_cell.length_a   1.000
_cell.length_b   1.000
_cell.length_c   1.000
_cell.angle_alpha   90.00
_cell.angle_beta   90.00
_cell.angle_gamma   90.00
#
_symmetry.space_group_name_H-M   'P 1'
#
loop_
_entity.id
_entity.type
_entity.pdbx_description
1 polymer ?
#
loop_
_entity_poly.entity_id
_entity_poly.type
_entity_poly.pdbx_seq_one_letter_code
_entity_poly.pdbx_strand_id
1 'polypeptide(L)'
;MAVDGFSPLLAIRSSVGIELWAPSGPKQPYEHQSNLPREETKNSRSISFSPEGRYFAYSNGHEVKILQTQDWQIKCLLPRPKAFYLKFSPRGNYICTWELYVITKDIPEGSPNMFVYNIATGEEVFSIVQKKQTDWEPSWSSDESLFALVVGGEALFYDLSEGISGFKATATRIDGSRGGILSVGPGNSPPYVAFYTPGTKGAPSMCKLYKYPSLSQSQTVACKNFFNADRVEMLWNKRGSGLLLLTSTEVDKSGASYYGNQALHFLATKGDSCSVPLAKDGPVHCVKWSPKATEFVVVYGFMPSKAALYNSKCDVIFDFGEGPRNCAYFNPFSCFGFLNFFALVVLAGFGNLPGNVEIWDVKMKEKIANIKCPDTTHFEWNPNGEYFVTATTAPRLRIGNGFKVYHYSGALMHETIWPQGQELLGVEWQQVADNVFAEPIITKIKQEGIKSSQPEASKKAYTPPHLRTRKEGKNPEKLIQPLCAIPGLPPGYSSSQSSNNNSNRRSGPQKSQRNQSGNKSKTKKNDQNNDINGANNIGVSASILSNKTHNSSGDILVRSTVDNEANANSGAGNGGEQQKRNPNQRRQQPQQKQQKRQPQRRPLPIAEYNADLVVTNNNTQENQQPPQEQEKPSQQQLLQTNQTSKKAANPEKEKKIRNVAKKLSDIKKLKARQEQGEVLELNQLNKISMEAKFLEELRALKLSA
;
A
#
# COMPACT_ATOMS: atom_id res chain seq x y z
N MET A 1 -27.66 15.64 12.59
CA MET A 1 -27.54 17.12 12.48
C MET A 1 -26.06 17.40 12.28
N ALA A 2 -25.68 18.35 11.43
CA ALA A 2 -24.29 18.80 11.42
C ALA A 2 -24.02 19.54 12.74
N VAL A 3 -22.85 19.31 13.36
CA VAL A 3 -22.46 19.98 14.61
C VAL A 3 -21.59 21.17 14.27
N ASP A 4 -22.22 22.30 13.95
CA ASP A 4 -21.52 23.55 13.68
C ASP A 4 -20.62 23.92 14.89
N GLY A 5 -19.33 24.13 14.62
CA GLY A 5 -18.32 24.42 15.63
C GLY A 5 -17.52 23.22 16.14
N PHE A 6 -17.92 21.97 15.89
CA PHE A 6 -17.06 20.82 16.21
C PHE A 6 -15.87 20.73 15.24
N SER A 7 -14.66 20.62 15.77
CA SER A 7 -13.42 20.45 14.99
C SER A 7 -12.66 19.22 15.50
N PRO A 8 -12.31 18.24 14.64
CA PRO A 8 -11.64 17.02 15.09
C PRO A 8 -10.28 17.32 15.74
N LEU A 9 -10.05 16.73 16.91
CA LEU A 9 -8.75 16.81 17.59
C LEU A 9 -7.66 16.06 16.82
N LEU A 10 -6.40 16.38 17.13
CA LEU A 10 -5.23 15.67 16.64
C LEU A 10 -4.59 14.90 17.81
N ALA A 11 -4.50 13.58 17.70
CA ALA A 11 -3.75 12.76 18.65
C ALA A 11 -2.27 12.70 18.24
N ILE A 12 -1.39 12.93 19.20
CA ILE A 12 0.05 12.97 19.02
C ILE A 12 0.70 11.93 19.93
N ARG A 13 1.60 11.12 19.36
CA ARG A 13 2.47 10.19 20.08
C ARG A 13 3.92 10.58 19.85
N SER A 14 4.66 10.76 20.92
CA SER A 14 6.07 11.20 20.90
C SER A 14 6.96 10.28 21.73
N SER A 15 8.27 10.52 21.71
CA SER A 15 9.24 9.85 22.59
C SER A 15 9.13 10.23 24.08
N VAL A 16 8.29 11.23 24.42
CA VAL A 16 8.10 11.70 25.81
C VAL A 16 6.70 11.43 26.36
N GLY A 17 5.70 11.22 25.50
CA GLY A 17 4.32 10.97 25.93
C GLY A 17 3.30 11.01 24.80
N ILE A 18 2.04 10.93 25.21
CA ILE A 18 0.84 11.04 24.37
C ILE A 18 0.09 12.31 24.75
N GLU A 19 -0.38 13.06 23.76
CA GLU A 19 -1.09 14.33 23.94
C GLU A 19 -2.24 14.42 22.93
N LEU A 20 -3.37 15.00 23.34
CA LEU A 20 -4.42 15.45 22.41
C LEU A 20 -4.34 16.98 22.24
N TRP A 21 -4.40 17.43 20.98
CA TRP A 21 -4.27 18.82 20.56
C TRP A 21 -5.54 19.30 19.83
N ALA A 22 -5.94 20.54 20.07
CA ALA A 22 -7.15 21.18 19.54
C ALA A 22 -6.82 22.49 18.81
N PRO A 23 -7.68 22.97 17.89
CA PRO A 23 -7.49 24.27 17.25
C PRO A 23 -7.78 25.43 18.22
N SER A 24 -6.75 26.22 18.54
CA SER A 24 -6.84 27.42 19.38
C SER A 24 -7.40 28.63 18.61
N GLY A 25 -8.73 28.63 18.41
CA GLY A 25 -9.49 29.81 17.96
C GLY A 25 -9.42 30.12 16.44
N PRO A 26 -9.80 31.34 16.02
CA PRO A 26 -10.16 31.64 14.63
C PRO A 26 -8.99 31.67 13.62
N LYS A 27 -7.75 31.41 14.05
CA LYS A 27 -6.59 31.20 13.17
C LYS A 27 -6.07 29.75 13.15
N GLN A 28 -6.76 28.85 13.85
CA GLN A 28 -6.52 27.40 13.88
C GLN A 28 -5.07 26.90 14.10
N PRO A 29 -4.20 27.52 14.93
CA PRO A 29 -3.04 26.80 15.41
C PRO A 29 -3.51 25.60 16.26
N TYR A 30 -3.05 24.39 15.96
CA TYR A 30 -3.31 23.23 16.80
C TYR A 30 -2.34 23.25 17.99
N GLU A 31 -2.87 23.13 19.20
CA GLU A 31 -2.11 23.24 20.45
C GLU A 31 -2.70 22.29 21.50
N HIS A 32 -1.89 21.85 22.46
CA HIS A 32 -2.40 21.10 23.61
C HIS A 32 -3.17 22.03 24.56
N GLN A 33 -4.41 21.66 24.90
CA GLN A 33 -5.24 22.37 25.88
C GLN A 33 -5.28 21.57 27.19
N SER A 34 -5.21 22.26 28.34
CA SER A 34 -5.04 21.65 29.67
C SER A 34 -6.22 20.80 30.16
N ASN A 35 -7.37 20.87 29.49
CA ASN A 35 -8.56 20.04 29.70
C ASN A 35 -8.55 18.74 28.86
N LEU A 36 -7.51 18.48 28.07
CA LEU A 36 -7.37 17.30 27.22
C LEU A 36 -6.39 16.27 27.81
N PRO A 37 -6.54 14.98 27.49
CA PRO A 37 -5.58 13.94 27.86
C PRO A 37 -4.12 14.25 27.50
N ARG A 38 -3.26 14.10 28.50
CA ARG A 38 -1.79 14.13 28.39
C ARG A 38 -1.21 13.10 29.35
N GLU A 39 -0.36 12.21 28.84
CA GLU A 39 0.37 11.23 29.66
C GLU A 39 1.83 11.17 29.25
N GLU A 40 2.73 11.52 30.17
CA GLU A 40 4.18 11.45 29.95
C GLU A 40 4.66 10.02 30.12
N THR A 41 5.04 9.38 29.02
CA THR A 41 5.57 8.03 28.97
C THR A 41 6.54 7.85 27.80
N LYS A 42 7.69 7.25 28.10
CA LYS A 42 8.72 6.88 27.11
C LYS A 42 8.41 5.54 26.42
N ASN A 43 7.37 4.84 26.86
CA ASN A 43 7.06 3.46 26.46
C ASN A 43 5.79 3.34 25.59
N SER A 44 5.19 4.45 25.15
CA SER A 44 4.00 4.39 24.28
C SER A 44 4.31 3.81 22.90
N ARG A 45 3.64 2.70 22.56
CA ARG A 45 3.83 1.98 21.29
C ARG A 45 2.75 2.31 20.26
N SER A 46 1.57 2.67 20.73
CA SER A 46 0.35 2.78 19.93
C SER A 46 -0.61 3.81 20.52
N ILE A 47 -1.25 4.52 19.59
CA ILE A 47 -2.50 5.29 19.76
C ILE A 47 -3.48 4.76 18.71
N SER A 48 -4.79 4.91 18.94
CA SER A 48 -5.84 4.65 17.97
C SER A 48 -7.17 5.25 18.44
N PHE A 49 -7.92 5.88 17.54
CA PHE A 49 -9.35 6.14 17.74
C PHE A 49 -10.21 4.97 17.26
N SER A 50 -11.37 4.78 17.89
CA SER A 50 -12.43 3.92 17.35
C SER A 50 -13.01 4.49 16.05
N PRO A 51 -13.51 3.69 15.10
CA PRO A 51 -13.94 4.19 13.78
C PRO A 51 -15.03 5.27 13.82
N GLU A 52 -15.94 5.21 14.79
CA GLU A 52 -17.03 6.18 14.99
C GLU A 52 -16.61 7.39 15.84
N GLY A 53 -15.37 7.43 16.33
CA GLY A 53 -14.88 8.49 17.22
C GLY A 53 -15.31 8.40 18.68
N ARG A 54 -16.01 7.32 19.11
CA ARG A 54 -16.55 7.15 20.47
C ARG A 54 -15.47 6.95 21.56
N TYR A 55 -14.36 6.32 21.20
CA TYR A 55 -13.25 6.00 22.11
C TYR A 55 -11.89 6.39 21.53
N PHE A 56 -10.95 6.70 22.42
CA PHE A 56 -9.52 6.84 22.14
C PHE A 56 -8.74 5.85 23.01
N ALA A 57 -7.90 5.01 22.40
CA ALA A 57 -7.10 4.02 23.11
C ALA A 57 -5.60 4.22 22.88
N TYR A 58 -4.80 4.01 23.92
CA TYR A 58 -3.35 4.10 23.85
C TYR A 58 -2.64 3.13 24.80
N SER A 59 -1.44 2.70 24.41
CA SER A 59 -0.52 1.98 25.30
C SER A 59 0.41 2.97 26.01
N ASN A 60 0.64 2.78 27.31
CA ASN A 60 1.62 3.55 28.08
C ASN A 60 2.86 2.74 28.49
N GLY A 61 2.89 1.43 28.20
CA GLY A 61 3.95 0.49 28.58
C GLY A 61 3.73 -0.28 29.89
N HIS A 62 2.68 0.06 30.63
CA HIS A 62 2.19 -0.65 31.81
C HIS A 62 0.83 -1.31 31.54
N GLU A 63 -0.01 -0.63 30.78
CA GLU A 63 -1.38 -1.03 30.43
C GLU A 63 -1.78 -0.40 29.07
N VAL A 64 -2.99 -0.73 28.62
CA VAL A 64 -3.68 0.00 27.55
C VAL A 64 -4.87 0.72 28.18
N LYS A 65 -4.91 2.05 28.04
CA LYS A 65 -6.02 2.87 28.52
C LYS A 65 -7.01 3.11 27.37
N ILE A 66 -8.29 3.06 27.68
CA ILE A 66 -9.39 3.39 26.74
C ILE A 66 -10.20 4.51 27.37
N LEU A 67 -10.22 5.66 26.71
CA LEU A 67 -10.91 6.88 27.14
C LEU A 67 -12.15 7.09 26.28
N GLN A 68 -13.21 7.61 26.88
CA GLN A 68 -14.43 8.04 26.20
C GLN A 68 -14.25 9.48 25.68
N THR A 69 -14.60 9.76 24.43
CA THR A 69 -14.19 11.03 23.77
C THR A 69 -15.09 12.23 24.08
N GLN A 70 -16.20 12.05 24.80
CA GLN A 70 -17.09 13.15 25.19
C GLN A 70 -16.60 13.91 26.44
N ASP A 71 -15.97 13.19 27.38
CA ASP A 71 -15.59 13.67 28.71
C ASP A 71 -14.13 13.33 29.08
N TRP A 72 -13.43 12.61 28.19
CA TRP A 72 -12.07 12.10 28.34
C TRP A 72 -11.84 11.20 29.56
N GLN A 73 -12.91 10.63 30.12
CA GLN A 73 -12.82 9.73 31.26
C GLN A 73 -12.36 8.33 30.83
N ILE A 74 -11.68 7.63 31.74
CA ILE A 74 -11.21 6.26 31.51
C ILE A 74 -12.42 5.32 31.53
N LYS A 75 -12.77 4.78 30.37
CA LYS A 75 -13.82 3.76 30.20
C LYS A 75 -13.33 2.36 30.56
N CYS A 76 -12.07 2.04 30.28
CA CYS A 76 -11.49 0.72 30.53
C CYS A 76 -9.95 0.78 30.63
N LEU A 77 -9.38 -0.16 31.38
CA LEU A 77 -7.93 -0.41 31.51
C LEU A 77 -7.66 -1.89 31.19
N LEU A 78 -6.77 -2.17 30.24
CA LEU A 78 -6.38 -3.54 29.87
C LEU A 78 -4.96 -3.85 30.35
N PRO A 79 -4.71 -4.98 31.04
CA PRO A 79 -3.41 -5.33 31.62
C PRO A 79 -2.43 -5.87 30.55
N ARG A 80 -2.13 -5.05 29.53
CA ARG A 80 -1.30 -5.39 28.36
C ARG A 80 -0.11 -4.45 28.20
N PRO A 81 0.89 -4.49 29.10
CA PRO A 81 2.08 -3.63 29.06
C PRO A 81 2.91 -3.77 27.77
N LYS A 82 2.80 -4.90 27.07
CA LYS A 82 3.60 -5.18 25.86
C LYS A 82 2.82 -4.95 24.57
N ALA A 83 1.55 -4.52 24.65
CA ALA A 83 0.72 -4.15 23.50
C ALA A 83 1.49 -3.23 22.55
N PHE A 84 1.72 -3.71 21.33
CA PHE A 84 2.46 -3.02 20.29
C PHE A 84 1.51 -2.45 19.23
N TYR A 85 0.42 -3.17 18.94
CA TYR A 85 -0.68 -2.68 18.11
C TYR A 85 -2.01 -2.73 18.87
N LEU A 86 -2.90 -1.81 18.50
CA LEU A 86 -4.29 -1.73 18.93
C LEU A 86 -5.14 -1.61 17.68
N LYS A 87 -6.30 -2.28 17.63
CA LYS A 87 -7.26 -2.13 16.54
C LYS A 87 -8.68 -2.33 17.05
N PHE A 88 -9.52 -1.31 16.91
CA PHE A 88 -10.96 -1.43 17.19
C PHE A 88 -11.67 -2.26 16.11
N SER A 89 -12.76 -2.93 16.52
CA SER A 89 -13.73 -3.52 15.59
C SER A 89 -14.54 -2.43 14.85
N PRO A 90 -15.24 -2.73 13.73
CA PRO A 90 -15.84 -1.72 12.86
C PRO A 90 -16.82 -0.72 13.48
N ARG A 91 -17.57 -1.11 14.52
CA ARG A 91 -18.44 -0.21 15.32
C ARG A 91 -17.74 0.23 16.62
N GLY A 92 -16.60 -0.36 16.97
CA GLY A 92 -15.85 -0.04 18.18
C GLY A 92 -16.46 -0.59 19.47
N ASN A 93 -17.16 -1.73 19.43
CA ASN A 93 -17.61 -2.43 20.64
C ASN A 93 -16.55 -3.41 21.19
N TYR A 94 -15.61 -3.83 20.34
CA TYR A 94 -14.44 -4.62 20.72
C TYR A 94 -13.14 -3.90 20.37
N ILE A 95 -12.07 -4.24 21.09
CA ILE A 95 -10.69 -3.84 20.76
C ILE A 95 -9.79 -5.07 20.75
N CYS A 96 -9.01 -5.19 19.67
CA CYS A 96 -7.95 -6.17 19.53
C CYS A 96 -6.62 -5.56 19.97
N THR A 97 -5.84 -6.30 20.75
CA THR A 97 -4.46 -5.94 21.11
C THR A 97 -3.51 -7.02 20.61
N TRP A 98 -2.30 -6.61 20.19
CA TRP A 98 -1.25 -7.55 19.78
C TRP A 98 0.07 -7.24 20.49
N GLU A 99 0.62 -8.25 21.14
CA GLU A 99 1.94 -8.24 21.77
C GLU A 99 2.92 -9.06 20.91
N LEU A 100 4.21 -8.76 21.02
CA LEU A 100 5.25 -9.55 20.34
C LEU A 100 5.23 -11.00 20.87
N TYR A 101 5.02 -11.97 19.98
CA TYR A 101 5.07 -13.40 20.32
C TYR A 101 6.46 -13.79 20.85
N VAL A 102 6.51 -14.33 22.07
CA VAL A 102 7.73 -14.79 22.75
C VAL A 102 7.55 -16.26 23.14
N ILE A 103 8.61 -17.04 22.92
CA ILE A 103 8.77 -18.40 23.45
C ILE A 103 9.77 -18.32 24.61
N THR A 104 9.44 -18.90 25.76
CA THR A 104 10.38 -19.07 26.89
C THR A 104 10.80 -20.53 27.01
N LYS A 105 11.74 -20.83 27.93
CA LYS A 105 12.10 -22.24 28.24
C LYS A 105 10.94 -22.98 28.90
N ASP A 106 10.14 -22.24 29.66
CA ASP A 106 9.06 -22.71 30.54
C ASP A 106 7.75 -22.86 29.75
N ILE A 107 7.57 -22.06 28.69
CA ILE A 107 6.44 -22.13 27.75
C ILE A 107 7.01 -22.30 26.32
N PRO A 108 7.49 -23.50 25.95
CA PRO A 108 8.14 -23.76 24.66
C PRO A 108 7.19 -23.66 23.45
N GLU A 109 5.88 -23.77 23.68
CA GLU A 109 4.85 -23.57 22.65
C GLU A 109 4.52 -22.08 22.43
N GLY A 110 4.93 -21.22 23.37
CA GLY A 110 4.59 -19.80 23.48
C GLY A 110 3.16 -19.55 23.97
N SER A 111 2.94 -18.39 24.61
CA SER A 111 1.60 -17.97 25.05
C SER A 111 0.79 -17.35 23.91
N PRO A 112 -0.55 -17.23 24.05
CA PRO A 112 -1.33 -16.26 23.28
C PRO A 112 -0.69 -14.87 23.31
N ASN A 113 -0.83 -14.14 22.22
CA ASN A 113 -0.26 -12.81 22.04
C ASN A 113 -1.16 -11.84 21.24
N MET A 114 -2.26 -12.35 20.67
CA MET A 114 -3.37 -11.53 20.19
C MET A 114 -4.57 -11.75 21.12
N PHE A 115 -5.19 -10.66 21.56
CA PHE A 115 -6.30 -10.66 22.51
C PHE A 115 -7.43 -9.76 21.99
N VAL A 116 -8.68 -10.10 22.29
CA VAL A 116 -9.86 -9.30 21.98
C VAL A 116 -10.64 -9.02 23.27
N TYR A 117 -10.97 -7.76 23.51
CA TYR A 117 -11.72 -7.30 24.67
C TYR A 117 -13.05 -6.71 24.27
N ASN A 118 -14.08 -6.94 25.08
CA ASN A 118 -15.32 -6.16 25.01
C ASN A 118 -15.12 -4.82 25.74
N ILE A 119 -15.40 -3.69 25.09
CA ILE A 119 -15.13 -2.35 25.66
C ILE A 119 -16.19 -1.94 26.69
N ALA A 120 -17.38 -2.54 26.65
CA ALA A 120 -18.45 -2.24 27.59
C ALA A 120 -18.18 -2.85 28.98
N THR A 121 -17.71 -4.10 29.03
CA THR A 121 -17.40 -4.84 30.28
C THR A 121 -15.91 -4.82 30.67
N GLY A 122 -15.00 -4.68 29.70
CA GLY A 122 -13.55 -4.78 29.89
C GLY A 122 -13.00 -6.21 29.87
N GLU A 123 -13.85 -7.21 29.64
CA GLU A 123 -13.47 -8.64 29.70
C GLU A 123 -12.74 -9.11 28.44
N GLU A 124 -11.81 -10.05 28.61
CA GLU A 124 -11.17 -10.77 27.52
C GLU A 124 -12.15 -11.81 26.94
N VAL A 125 -12.59 -11.61 25.69
CA VAL A 125 -13.58 -12.48 25.03
C VAL A 125 -12.95 -13.52 24.10
N PHE A 126 -11.73 -13.28 23.64
CA PHE A 126 -10.99 -14.19 22.75
C PHE A 126 -9.49 -13.96 22.84
N SER A 127 -8.69 -15.02 22.78
CA SER A 127 -7.23 -14.90 22.67
C SER A 127 -6.59 -16.05 21.89
N ILE A 128 -5.52 -15.75 21.16
CA ILE A 128 -4.84 -16.71 20.28
C ILE A 128 -3.35 -16.38 20.09
N VAL A 129 -2.60 -17.38 19.63
CA VAL A 129 -1.21 -17.26 19.18
C VAL A 129 -1.18 -16.79 17.73
N GLN A 130 -0.76 -15.55 17.49
CA GLN A 130 -0.53 -14.99 16.16
C GLN A 130 0.96 -14.67 15.98
N LYS A 131 1.70 -15.61 15.35
CA LYS A 131 3.17 -15.58 15.23
C LYS A 131 3.67 -14.60 14.15
N LYS A 132 2.81 -14.16 13.24
CA LYS A 132 3.13 -13.09 12.27
C LYS A 132 2.88 -11.73 12.92
N GLN A 133 3.77 -10.77 12.64
CA GLN A 133 3.58 -9.36 12.96
C GLN A 133 2.82 -8.60 11.85
N THR A 134 2.99 -9.00 10.58
CA THR A 134 2.13 -8.53 9.48
C THR A 134 0.82 -9.31 9.50
N ASP A 135 -0.25 -8.68 9.01
CA ASP A 135 -1.54 -9.35 8.78
C ASP A 135 -2.10 -10.00 10.07
N TRP A 136 -1.78 -9.42 11.23
CA TRP A 136 -2.19 -9.91 12.53
C TRP A 136 -3.67 -9.63 12.82
N GLU A 137 -4.21 -8.57 12.21
CA GLU A 137 -5.55 -8.05 12.49
C GLU A 137 -6.64 -9.05 12.09
N PRO A 138 -7.60 -9.37 12.98
CA PRO A 138 -8.76 -10.17 12.61
C PRO A 138 -9.71 -9.38 11.69
N SER A 139 -10.37 -10.10 10.80
CA SER A 139 -11.42 -9.57 9.94
C SER A 139 -12.77 -9.57 10.66
N TRP A 140 -13.59 -8.56 10.38
CA TRP A 140 -14.92 -8.36 10.96
C TRP A 140 -15.92 -8.01 9.87
N SER A 141 -17.20 -8.37 10.03
CA SER A 141 -18.29 -7.72 9.29
C SER A 141 -18.53 -6.30 9.81
N SER A 142 -19.08 -5.42 8.97
CA SER A 142 -19.38 -4.03 9.37
C SER A 142 -20.49 -3.88 10.41
N ASP A 143 -21.25 -4.95 10.67
CA ASP A 143 -22.22 -5.02 11.76
C ASP A 143 -21.70 -5.77 13.01
N GLU A 144 -20.47 -6.28 12.97
CA GLU A 144 -19.83 -7.10 14.02
C GLU A 144 -20.51 -8.45 14.31
N SER A 145 -21.46 -8.88 13.46
CA SER A 145 -22.07 -10.22 13.55
C SER A 145 -21.12 -11.37 13.17
N LEU A 146 -20.00 -11.09 12.51
CA LEU A 146 -19.02 -12.07 12.06
C LEU A 146 -17.61 -11.64 12.45
N PHE A 147 -16.88 -12.52 13.13
CA PHE A 147 -15.46 -12.40 13.44
C PHE A 147 -14.70 -13.54 12.76
N ALA A 148 -13.57 -13.24 12.10
CA ALA A 148 -12.83 -14.24 11.35
C ALA A 148 -11.32 -13.98 11.26
N LEU A 149 -10.52 -15.05 11.25
CA LEU A 149 -9.06 -14.99 11.23
C LEU A 149 -8.45 -16.22 10.52
N VAL A 150 -7.21 -16.09 10.06
CA VAL A 150 -6.46 -17.21 9.46
C VAL A 150 -5.52 -17.84 10.49
N VAL A 151 -5.67 -19.15 10.70
CA VAL A 151 -4.85 -19.95 11.63
C VAL A 151 -4.26 -21.13 10.86
N GLY A 152 -2.93 -21.26 10.87
CA GLY A 152 -2.19 -22.32 10.12
C GLY A 152 -2.21 -22.20 8.58
N GLY A 153 -3.24 -21.56 8.02
CA GLY A 153 -3.57 -21.52 6.59
C GLY A 153 -5.08 -21.66 6.33
N GLU A 154 -5.85 -22.10 7.33
CA GLU A 154 -7.31 -22.21 7.32
C GLU A 154 -7.94 -20.90 7.80
N ALA A 155 -9.05 -20.47 7.21
CA ALA A 155 -9.82 -19.34 7.70
C ALA A 155 -10.94 -19.84 8.63
N LEU A 156 -10.94 -19.38 9.89
CA LEU A 156 -11.92 -19.72 10.91
C LEU A 156 -12.92 -18.57 11.06
N PHE A 157 -14.21 -18.89 11.13
CA PHE A 157 -15.32 -17.93 11.27
C PHE A 157 -16.11 -18.19 12.55
N TYR A 158 -16.40 -17.13 13.29
CA TYR A 158 -17.14 -17.13 14.55
C TYR A 158 -18.37 -16.25 14.38
N ASP A 159 -19.54 -16.81 14.65
CA ASP A 159 -20.82 -16.11 14.51
C ASP A 159 -21.16 -15.42 15.83
N LEU A 160 -21.18 -14.08 15.81
CA LEU A 160 -21.39 -13.23 16.97
C LEU A 160 -22.81 -12.64 17.00
N SER A 161 -23.76 -13.21 16.25
CA SER A 161 -25.18 -12.78 16.28
C SER A 161 -25.82 -12.92 17.67
N GLU A 162 -25.39 -13.91 18.46
CA GLU A 162 -25.74 -14.08 19.89
C GLU A 162 -24.79 -13.34 20.85
N GLY A 163 -23.84 -12.56 20.32
CA GLY A 163 -22.85 -11.81 21.10
C GLY A 163 -21.65 -12.66 21.55
N ILE A 164 -21.22 -12.48 22.81
CA ILE A 164 -19.95 -12.99 23.33
C ILE A 164 -19.88 -14.53 23.34
N SER A 165 -21.02 -15.22 23.39
CA SER A 165 -21.11 -16.69 23.25
C SER A 165 -20.43 -17.20 21.98
N GLY A 166 -20.51 -16.43 20.89
CA GLY A 166 -19.98 -16.78 19.57
C GLY A 166 -18.46 -16.98 19.50
N PHE A 167 -17.68 -16.36 20.39
CA PHE A 167 -16.22 -16.56 20.44
C PHE A 167 -15.81 -17.96 20.93
N LYS A 168 -16.71 -18.70 21.58
CA LYS A 168 -16.42 -20.00 22.21
C LYS A 168 -16.18 -21.13 21.20
N ALA A 169 -16.77 -21.05 20.00
CA ALA A 169 -16.71 -22.10 19.00
C ALA A 169 -16.68 -21.53 17.58
N THR A 170 -15.85 -22.11 16.72
CA THR A 170 -15.83 -21.76 15.28
C THR A 170 -17.10 -22.29 14.61
N ALA A 171 -17.92 -21.40 14.04
CA ALA A 171 -19.16 -21.74 13.36
C ALA A 171 -18.94 -22.41 11.99
N THR A 172 -18.00 -21.88 11.20
CA THR A 172 -17.60 -22.44 9.89
C THR A 172 -16.12 -22.20 9.61
N ARG A 173 -15.54 -22.91 8.64
CA ARG A 173 -14.17 -22.65 8.16
C ARG A 173 -14.04 -22.78 6.64
N ILE A 174 -13.01 -22.16 6.09
CA ILE A 174 -12.50 -22.45 4.74
C ILE A 174 -11.13 -23.13 4.90
N ASP A 175 -11.04 -24.39 4.50
CA ASP A 175 -9.79 -25.15 4.49
C ASP A 175 -8.80 -24.50 3.49
N GLY A 176 -7.54 -24.36 3.87
CA GLY A 176 -6.57 -23.59 3.09
C GLY A 176 -5.11 -24.00 3.27
N SER A 177 -4.26 -23.59 2.32
CA SER A 177 -2.82 -23.88 2.37
C SER A 177 -2.07 -22.85 3.22
N ARG A 178 -0.86 -23.24 3.68
CA ARG A 178 0.02 -22.34 4.44
C ARG A 178 0.28 -21.05 3.65
N GLY A 179 -0.11 -19.92 4.22
CA GLY A 179 0.00 -18.61 3.57
C GLY A 179 -1.30 -18.12 2.94
N GLY A 180 -2.43 -18.81 3.16
CA GLY A 180 -3.75 -18.26 2.88
C GLY A 180 -3.97 -16.90 3.54
N ILE A 181 -4.77 -16.05 2.89
CA ILE A 181 -5.11 -14.70 3.37
C ILE A 181 -6.63 -14.54 3.24
N LEU A 182 -7.25 -14.03 4.30
CA LEU A 182 -8.68 -13.75 4.39
C LEU A 182 -8.91 -12.24 4.31
N SER A 183 -10.01 -11.82 3.68
CA SER A 183 -10.54 -10.46 3.84
C SER A 183 -12.07 -10.47 3.76
N VAL A 184 -12.72 -9.91 4.78
CA VAL A 184 -14.19 -9.75 4.82
C VAL A 184 -14.56 -8.41 4.20
N GLY A 185 -15.54 -8.42 3.28
CA GLY A 185 -16.00 -7.24 2.56
C GLY A 185 -16.95 -6.38 3.39
N PRO A 186 -16.77 -5.04 3.43
CA PRO A 186 -17.56 -4.16 4.27
C PRO A 186 -18.98 -3.90 3.72
N GLY A 187 -19.84 -3.33 4.57
CA GLY A 187 -21.13 -2.74 4.21
C GLY A 187 -22.28 -3.71 3.91
N ASN A 188 -22.02 -4.90 3.39
CA ASN A 188 -23.06 -5.93 3.20
C ASN A 188 -23.20 -6.81 4.45
N SER A 189 -24.44 -7.14 4.80
CA SER A 189 -24.76 -8.21 5.75
C SER A 189 -25.86 -9.11 5.16
N PRO A 190 -25.66 -10.44 5.05
CA PRO A 190 -24.40 -11.15 5.27
C PRO A 190 -23.26 -10.67 4.34
N PRO A 191 -22.01 -10.64 4.81
CA PRO A 191 -20.88 -10.10 4.07
C PRO A 191 -20.44 -11.00 2.92
N TYR A 192 -19.77 -10.41 1.93
CA TYR A 192 -18.94 -11.16 0.99
C TYR A 192 -17.57 -11.41 1.61
N VAL A 193 -16.95 -12.54 1.29
CA VAL A 193 -15.69 -12.98 1.88
C VAL A 193 -14.73 -13.35 0.76
N ALA A 194 -13.52 -12.80 0.79
CA ALA A 194 -12.45 -13.14 -0.13
C ALA A 194 -11.41 -14.01 0.56
N PHE A 195 -11.02 -15.11 -0.08
CA PHE A 195 -9.97 -16.00 0.41
C PHE A 195 -8.95 -16.28 -0.68
N TYR A 196 -7.69 -15.96 -0.37
CA TYR A 196 -6.53 -16.25 -1.19
C TYR A 196 -5.91 -17.57 -0.78
N THR A 197 -5.56 -18.40 -1.75
CA THR A 197 -4.81 -19.65 -1.58
C THR A 197 -3.54 -19.56 -2.44
N PRO A 198 -2.33 -19.53 -1.83
CA PRO A 198 -1.07 -19.56 -2.57
C PRO A 198 -0.94 -20.81 -3.44
N GLY A 199 -0.45 -20.62 -4.66
CA GLY A 199 -0.15 -21.70 -5.60
C GLY A 199 1.03 -22.54 -5.12
N THR A 200 0.90 -23.86 -5.24
CA THR A 200 2.00 -24.82 -5.04
C THR A 200 2.83 -24.97 -6.33
N LYS A 201 3.88 -25.80 -6.31
CA LYS A 201 4.79 -25.93 -7.46
C LYS A 201 4.06 -26.38 -8.74
N GLY A 202 3.89 -25.46 -9.68
CA GLY A 202 3.21 -25.68 -10.96
C GLY A 202 1.72 -25.31 -10.96
N ALA A 203 1.09 -25.13 -9.79
CA ALA A 203 -0.27 -24.65 -9.68
C ALA A 203 -0.32 -23.10 -9.66
N PRO A 204 -1.35 -22.46 -10.25
CA PRO A 204 -1.57 -21.04 -10.05
C PRO A 204 -1.94 -20.74 -8.59
N SER A 205 -1.64 -19.52 -8.13
CA SER A 205 -2.32 -18.98 -6.96
C SER A 205 -3.74 -18.57 -7.34
N MET A 206 -4.66 -18.60 -6.38
CA MET A 206 -6.07 -18.28 -6.64
C MET A 206 -6.68 -17.44 -5.52
N CYS A 207 -7.52 -16.48 -5.89
CA CYS A 207 -8.39 -15.77 -4.96
C CYS A 207 -9.85 -16.06 -5.32
N LYS A 208 -10.61 -16.53 -4.34
CA LYS A 208 -12.04 -16.85 -4.47
C LYS A 208 -12.86 -15.84 -3.68
N LEU A 209 -14.05 -15.55 -4.18
CA LEU A 209 -15.05 -14.70 -3.57
C LEU A 209 -16.26 -15.57 -3.20
N TYR A 210 -16.72 -15.45 -1.96
CA TYR A 210 -17.86 -16.15 -1.40
C TYR A 210 -18.88 -15.15 -0.85
N LYS A 211 -20.10 -15.60 -0.56
CA LYS A 211 -21.08 -14.85 0.23
C LYS A 211 -21.37 -15.66 1.50
N TYR A 212 -21.11 -15.10 2.68
CA TYR A 212 -21.36 -15.80 3.94
C TYR A 212 -22.87 -16.12 4.10
N PRO A 213 -23.26 -17.29 4.66
CA PRO A 213 -22.45 -18.42 5.11
C PRO A 213 -22.11 -19.47 4.03
N SER A 214 -22.42 -19.20 2.75
CA SER A 214 -22.15 -20.09 1.62
C SER A 214 -20.67 -20.11 1.21
N LEU A 215 -19.84 -20.73 2.05
CA LEU A 215 -18.37 -20.78 1.91
C LEU A 215 -17.85 -22.04 1.18
N SER A 216 -18.73 -22.90 0.67
CA SER A 216 -18.31 -24.14 0.00
C SER A 216 -17.68 -23.90 -1.38
N GLN A 217 -16.77 -24.78 -1.80
CA GLN A 217 -16.00 -24.67 -3.05
C GLN A 217 -16.86 -24.58 -4.32
N SER A 218 -18.11 -25.08 -4.31
CA SER A 218 -19.08 -24.98 -5.41
C SER A 218 -19.93 -23.69 -5.39
N GLN A 219 -19.86 -22.91 -4.30
CA GLN A 219 -20.63 -21.67 -4.10
C GLN A 219 -19.76 -20.41 -4.27
N THR A 220 -18.61 -20.51 -4.94
CA THR A 220 -17.78 -19.35 -5.27
C THR A 220 -18.53 -18.38 -6.21
N VAL A 221 -18.75 -17.16 -5.74
CA VAL A 221 -19.37 -16.05 -6.49
C VAL A 221 -18.47 -15.62 -7.66
N ALA A 222 -17.17 -15.46 -7.39
CA ALA A 222 -16.15 -15.13 -8.38
C ALA A 222 -14.84 -15.86 -8.04
N CYS A 223 -14.00 -16.09 -9.05
CA CYS A 223 -12.68 -16.70 -8.85
C CYS A 223 -11.68 -16.09 -9.83
N LYS A 224 -10.50 -15.70 -9.33
CA LYS A 224 -9.39 -15.19 -10.13
C LYS A 224 -8.14 -16.02 -9.86
N ASN A 225 -7.62 -16.66 -10.91
CA ASN A 225 -6.35 -17.37 -10.90
C ASN A 225 -5.24 -16.48 -11.45
N PHE A 226 -4.04 -16.57 -10.89
CA PHE A 226 -2.84 -15.90 -11.37
C PHE A 226 -1.57 -16.67 -10.94
N PHE A 227 -0.55 -16.62 -11.78
CA PHE A 227 0.79 -17.10 -11.42
C PHE A 227 1.60 -15.94 -10.82
N ASN A 228 2.75 -16.24 -10.22
CA ASN A 228 3.71 -15.23 -9.77
C ASN A 228 3.09 -14.19 -8.80
N ALA A 229 2.56 -14.68 -7.68
CA ALA A 229 2.10 -13.86 -6.57
C ALA A 229 2.63 -14.42 -5.25
N ASP A 230 3.79 -13.92 -4.82
CA ASP A 230 4.42 -14.27 -3.54
C ASP A 230 3.72 -13.54 -2.39
N ARG A 231 3.12 -12.37 -2.66
CA ARG A 231 2.25 -11.59 -1.76
C ARG A 231 1.01 -11.08 -2.51
N VAL A 232 -0.09 -10.85 -1.78
CA VAL A 232 -1.35 -10.29 -2.30
C VAL A 232 -1.96 -9.34 -1.26
N GLU A 233 -2.26 -8.10 -1.66
CA GLU A 233 -3.04 -7.14 -0.89
C GLU A 233 -4.50 -7.15 -1.39
N MET A 234 -5.46 -7.20 -0.45
CA MET A 234 -6.90 -7.22 -0.74
C MET A 234 -7.53 -5.86 -0.41
N LEU A 235 -7.97 -5.14 -1.45
CA LEU A 235 -8.50 -3.78 -1.34
C LEU A 235 -9.98 -3.76 -1.74
N TRP A 236 -10.87 -3.82 -0.74
CA TRP A 236 -12.31 -3.66 -0.95
C TRP A 236 -12.73 -2.22 -1.17
N ASN A 237 -13.80 -2.02 -1.95
CA ASN A 237 -14.52 -0.75 -2.00
C ASN A 237 -15.42 -0.58 -0.74
N LYS A 238 -15.79 0.67 -0.38
CA LYS A 238 -16.57 0.96 0.85
C LYS A 238 -17.94 0.23 0.93
N ARG A 239 -18.47 -0.22 -0.21
CA ARG A 239 -19.74 -0.97 -0.31
C ARG A 239 -19.58 -2.50 -0.38
N GLY A 240 -18.36 -3.05 -0.27
CA GLY A 240 -18.08 -4.48 -0.37
C GLY A 240 -18.60 -5.16 -1.64
N SER A 241 -18.78 -4.41 -2.73
CA SER A 241 -19.29 -4.89 -4.02
C SER A 241 -18.20 -5.14 -5.07
N GLY A 242 -16.99 -4.66 -4.79
CA GLY A 242 -15.82 -4.79 -5.66
C GLY A 242 -14.54 -4.89 -4.83
N LEU A 243 -13.63 -5.74 -5.29
CA LEU A 243 -12.36 -6.07 -4.65
C LEU A 243 -11.24 -5.95 -5.68
N LEU A 244 -10.23 -5.15 -5.36
CA LEU A 244 -8.96 -5.13 -6.07
C LEU A 244 -7.95 -6.05 -5.37
N LEU A 245 -7.20 -6.80 -6.17
CA LEU A 245 -6.09 -7.63 -5.73
C LEU A 245 -4.80 -7.07 -6.33
N LEU A 246 -3.94 -6.50 -5.49
CA LEU A 246 -2.59 -6.13 -5.89
C LEU A 246 -1.67 -7.33 -5.57
N THR A 247 -1.18 -8.00 -6.61
CA THR A 247 -0.26 -9.13 -6.51
C THR A 247 1.18 -8.66 -6.71
N SER A 248 2.14 -9.33 -6.06
CA SER A 248 3.57 -9.06 -6.27
C SER A 248 4.44 -10.30 -6.19
N THR A 249 5.52 -10.35 -6.97
CA THR A 249 6.68 -11.22 -6.70
C THR A 249 7.80 -10.48 -5.99
N GLU A 250 8.68 -11.23 -5.33
CA GLU A 250 9.93 -10.68 -4.77
C GLU A 250 11.07 -10.65 -5.80
N VAL A 251 11.05 -11.55 -6.79
CA VAL A 251 12.00 -11.59 -7.92
C VAL A 251 11.23 -11.95 -9.19
N ASP A 252 11.52 -11.31 -10.32
CA ASP A 252 10.95 -11.75 -11.60
C ASP A 252 11.76 -12.93 -12.16
N LYS A 253 11.07 -14.06 -12.37
CA LYS A 253 11.61 -15.29 -12.95
C LYS A 253 12.02 -15.14 -14.42
N SER A 254 11.57 -14.07 -15.09
CA SER A 254 12.05 -13.70 -16.44
C SER A 254 13.47 -13.10 -16.43
N GLY A 255 13.94 -12.60 -15.29
CA GLY A 255 15.17 -11.82 -15.16
C GLY A 255 15.03 -10.33 -15.54
N ALA A 256 13.88 -9.88 -16.06
CA ALA A 256 13.70 -8.49 -16.51
C ALA A 256 13.64 -7.46 -15.36
N SER A 257 13.30 -7.87 -14.14
CA SER A 257 13.22 -6.98 -12.97
C SER A 257 13.80 -7.63 -11.70
N TYR A 258 14.79 -6.97 -11.12
CA TYR A 258 15.32 -7.32 -9.79
C TYR A 258 14.34 -6.99 -8.65
N TYR A 259 13.40 -6.06 -8.87
CA TYR A 259 12.41 -5.63 -7.88
C TYR A 259 11.09 -6.42 -7.97
N GLY A 260 11.12 -7.59 -8.61
CA GLY A 260 9.92 -8.37 -8.89
C GLY A 260 9.01 -7.73 -9.92
N ASN A 261 7.79 -8.25 -10.00
CA ASN A 261 6.72 -7.74 -10.85
C ASN A 261 5.44 -7.55 -10.00
N GLN A 262 4.56 -6.64 -10.40
CA GLN A 262 3.29 -6.37 -9.74
C GLN A 262 2.15 -6.36 -10.76
N ALA A 263 1.02 -7.00 -10.44
CA ALA A 263 -0.17 -6.94 -11.27
C ALA A 263 -1.41 -6.58 -10.43
N LEU A 264 -2.35 -5.89 -11.07
CA LEU A 264 -3.60 -5.50 -10.45
C LEU A 264 -4.75 -6.28 -11.10
N HIS A 265 -5.57 -6.94 -10.27
CA HIS A 265 -6.76 -7.66 -10.70
C HIS A 265 -8.00 -7.13 -9.99
N PHE A 266 -9.17 -7.37 -10.56
CA PHE A 266 -10.45 -6.96 -9.99
C PHE A 266 -11.43 -8.14 -9.96
N LEU A 267 -12.19 -8.25 -8.88
CA LEU A 267 -13.31 -9.18 -8.70
C LEU A 267 -14.55 -8.39 -8.25
N ALA A 268 -15.69 -8.65 -8.86
CA ALA A 268 -16.99 -8.09 -8.46
C ALA A 268 -17.85 -9.14 -7.75
N THR A 269 -18.73 -8.70 -6.85
CA THR A 269 -19.75 -9.57 -6.23
C THR A 269 -20.85 -10.05 -7.18
N LYS A 270 -20.77 -9.66 -8.46
CA LYS A 270 -21.60 -10.15 -9.56
C LYS A 270 -21.03 -11.37 -10.29
N GLY A 271 -19.80 -11.77 -9.97
CA GLY A 271 -19.07 -12.86 -10.63
C GLY A 271 -18.01 -12.42 -11.65
N ASP A 272 -18.06 -11.16 -12.09
CA ASP A 272 -17.05 -10.60 -12.99
C ASP A 272 -15.65 -10.67 -12.36
N SER A 273 -14.63 -11.09 -13.12
CA SER A 273 -13.24 -10.86 -12.76
C SER A 273 -12.38 -10.51 -13.97
N CYS A 274 -11.46 -9.57 -13.82
CA CYS A 274 -10.59 -9.10 -14.89
C CYS A 274 -9.18 -8.78 -14.37
N SER A 275 -8.28 -8.38 -15.27
CA SER A 275 -6.98 -7.80 -14.93
C SER A 275 -7.04 -6.33 -15.33
N VAL A 276 -6.57 -5.42 -14.47
CA VAL A 276 -6.64 -3.98 -14.75
C VAL A 276 -5.55 -3.62 -15.76
N PRO A 277 -5.88 -3.06 -16.93
CA PRO A 277 -4.89 -2.67 -17.92
C PRO A 277 -4.15 -1.40 -17.46
N LEU A 278 -2.82 -1.49 -17.39
CA LEU A 278 -1.93 -0.38 -17.04
C LEU A 278 -1.23 0.11 -18.31
N ALA A 279 -1.36 1.40 -18.62
CA ALA A 279 -0.90 1.98 -19.89
C ALA A 279 0.59 2.38 -19.90
N LYS A 280 1.40 1.87 -18.96
CA LYS A 280 2.83 2.14 -18.79
C LYS A 280 3.47 1.04 -17.96
N ASP A 281 4.59 0.50 -18.44
CA ASP A 281 5.33 -0.56 -17.76
C ASP A 281 6.02 -0.08 -16.47
N GLY A 282 6.11 -0.98 -15.50
CA GLY A 282 6.73 -0.78 -14.20
C GLY A 282 5.78 -1.08 -13.02
N PRO A 283 6.24 -0.87 -11.78
CA PRO A 283 5.52 -1.23 -10.56
C PRO A 283 4.25 -0.40 -10.32
N VAL A 284 3.37 -0.92 -9.46
CA VAL A 284 2.18 -0.22 -8.95
C VAL A 284 2.52 0.38 -7.58
N HIS A 285 2.72 1.70 -7.53
CA HIS A 285 3.12 2.42 -6.33
C HIS A 285 1.97 2.61 -5.35
N CYS A 286 0.74 2.81 -5.85
CA CYS A 286 -0.43 3.01 -5.03
C CYS A 286 -1.73 2.61 -5.74
N VAL A 287 -2.66 2.03 -5.00
CA VAL A 287 -4.05 1.78 -5.38
C VAL A 287 -4.95 2.29 -4.26
N LYS A 288 -5.97 3.10 -4.59
CA LYS A 288 -7.03 3.47 -3.64
C LYS A 288 -8.40 3.53 -4.31
N TRP A 289 -9.41 3.03 -3.61
CA TRP A 289 -10.81 3.22 -3.97
C TRP A 289 -11.26 4.65 -3.67
N SER A 290 -12.08 5.22 -4.56
CA SER A 290 -12.92 6.38 -4.25
C SER A 290 -13.95 5.96 -3.19
N PRO A 291 -14.22 6.78 -2.16
CA PRO A 291 -15.25 6.49 -1.16
C PRO A 291 -16.65 6.23 -1.73
N LYS A 292 -16.96 6.70 -2.95
CA LYS A 292 -18.17 6.33 -3.74
C LYS A 292 -18.32 4.83 -4.02
N ALA A 293 -17.22 4.08 -3.87
CA ALA A 293 -17.09 2.66 -4.18
C ALA A 293 -17.27 2.27 -5.68
N THR A 294 -17.42 3.24 -6.58
CA THR A 294 -17.62 3.06 -8.03
C THR A 294 -16.36 3.23 -8.88
N GLU A 295 -15.31 3.82 -8.32
CA GLU A 295 -14.12 4.29 -9.04
C GLU A 295 -12.87 4.08 -8.18
N PHE A 296 -11.69 3.96 -8.79
CA PHE A 296 -10.42 3.84 -8.07
C PHE A 296 -9.27 4.54 -8.81
N VAL A 297 -8.27 5.03 -8.08
CA VAL A 297 -7.03 5.58 -8.65
C VAL A 297 -5.92 4.55 -8.53
N VAL A 298 -5.12 4.45 -9.60
CA VAL A 298 -3.87 3.69 -9.64
C VAL A 298 -2.73 4.64 -9.99
N VAL A 299 -1.63 4.59 -9.24
CA VAL A 299 -0.35 5.26 -9.54
C VAL A 299 0.66 4.17 -9.88
N TYR A 300 1.19 4.17 -11.11
CA TYR A 300 1.92 3.03 -11.67
C TYR A 300 3.00 3.42 -12.69
N GLY A 301 3.83 2.44 -13.06
CA GLY A 301 4.88 2.55 -14.05
C GLY A 301 6.19 3.15 -13.52
N PHE A 302 7.26 3.03 -14.29
CA PHE A 302 8.56 3.61 -13.93
C PHE A 302 8.51 5.14 -13.80
N MET A 303 9.29 5.69 -12.86
CA MET A 303 9.32 7.12 -12.55
C MET A 303 9.80 7.96 -13.76
N PRO A 304 9.12 9.07 -14.12
CA PRO A 304 7.91 9.63 -13.50
C PRO A 304 6.68 8.74 -13.71
N SER A 305 6.02 8.37 -12.61
CA SER A 305 4.86 7.48 -12.61
C SER A 305 3.69 8.09 -13.39
N LYS A 306 2.87 7.23 -13.98
CA LYS A 306 1.55 7.59 -14.51
C LYS A 306 0.49 7.43 -13.42
N ALA A 307 -0.50 8.32 -13.38
CA ALA A 307 -1.65 8.19 -12.48
C ALA A 307 -2.95 8.27 -13.28
N ALA A 308 -3.88 7.35 -13.05
CA ALA A 308 -5.17 7.31 -13.74
C ALA A 308 -6.32 6.90 -12.82
N LEU A 309 -7.51 7.42 -13.13
CA LEU A 309 -8.80 7.07 -12.51
C LEU A 309 -9.49 6.01 -13.37
N TYR A 310 -9.94 4.93 -12.73
CA TYR A 310 -10.62 3.80 -13.35
C TYR A 310 -12.04 3.63 -12.82
N ASN A 311 -12.95 3.08 -13.63
CA ASN A 311 -14.31 2.70 -13.22
C ASN A 311 -14.37 1.27 -12.66
N SER A 312 -15.51 0.83 -12.12
CA SER A 312 -15.73 -0.56 -11.68
C SER A 312 -15.67 -1.64 -12.78
N LYS A 313 -15.49 -1.29 -14.06
CA LYS A 313 -15.20 -2.24 -15.15
C LYS A 313 -13.70 -2.33 -15.47
N CYS A 314 -12.88 -1.48 -14.84
CA CYS A 314 -11.46 -1.28 -15.09
C CYS A 314 -11.13 -0.54 -16.41
N ASP A 315 -12.07 0.25 -16.94
CA ASP A 315 -11.80 1.24 -18.00
C ASP A 315 -11.27 2.55 -17.37
N VAL A 316 -10.40 3.28 -18.08
CA VAL A 316 -9.89 4.60 -17.66
C VAL A 316 -10.95 5.70 -17.88
N ILE A 317 -11.29 6.43 -16.81
CA ILE A 317 -12.19 7.60 -16.81
C ILE A 317 -11.41 8.91 -17.04
N PHE A 318 -10.19 8.98 -16.51
CA PHE A 318 -9.32 10.14 -16.60
C PHE A 318 -7.85 9.76 -16.39
N ASP A 319 -6.96 10.49 -17.06
CA ASP A 319 -5.52 10.34 -17.00
C ASP A 319 -4.92 11.63 -16.41
N PHE A 320 -4.31 11.53 -15.23
CA PHE A 320 -3.68 12.67 -14.55
C PHE A 320 -2.27 12.97 -15.11
N GLY A 321 -1.87 12.29 -16.18
CA GLY A 321 -0.56 12.38 -16.81
C GLY A 321 0.55 11.74 -15.97
N GLU A 322 1.80 12.00 -16.40
CA GLU A 322 2.99 11.55 -15.68
C GLU A 322 3.47 12.58 -14.65
N GLY A 323 4.03 12.11 -13.54
CA GLY A 323 4.63 12.95 -12.52
C GLY A 323 5.43 12.19 -11.46
N PRO A 324 6.22 12.88 -10.64
CA PRO A 324 6.96 12.30 -9.52
C PRO A 324 5.99 12.02 -8.34
N ARG A 325 5.17 11.00 -8.49
CA ARG A 325 4.09 10.61 -7.56
C ARG A 325 4.29 9.16 -7.13
N ASN A 326 3.96 8.81 -5.90
CA ASN A 326 3.93 7.42 -5.41
C ASN A 326 2.77 7.12 -4.46
N CYS A 327 1.96 8.10 -4.10
CA CYS A 327 0.82 7.93 -3.21
C CYS A 327 -0.41 8.67 -3.76
N ALA A 328 -1.60 8.14 -3.45
CA ALA A 328 -2.88 8.78 -3.72
C ALA A 328 -3.75 8.74 -2.45
N TYR A 329 -4.50 9.81 -2.19
CA TYR A 329 -5.38 9.92 -1.02
C TYR A 329 -6.70 10.59 -1.42
N PHE A 330 -7.78 9.81 -1.44
CA PHE A 330 -9.13 10.34 -1.63
C PHE A 330 -9.63 11.04 -0.36
N ASN A 331 -10.39 12.11 -0.57
CA ASN A 331 -11.06 12.83 0.50
C ASN A 331 -12.30 12.07 1.01
N PRO A 332 -12.57 12.03 2.34
CA PRO A 332 -13.68 11.26 2.92
C PRO A 332 -15.07 11.56 2.32
N PHE A 333 -15.35 12.82 2.00
CA PHE A 333 -16.71 13.29 1.62
C PHE A 333 -17.19 12.81 0.27
N SER A 334 -16.28 12.30 -0.56
CA SER A 334 -16.61 11.72 -1.87
C SER A 334 -17.76 10.69 -1.78
N CYS A 335 -17.99 10.02 -0.64
CA CYS A 335 -19.08 9.06 -0.45
C CYS A 335 -20.47 9.68 -0.23
N PHE A 336 -20.59 10.85 0.41
CA PHE A 336 -21.84 11.29 1.03
C PHE A 336 -22.29 12.69 0.59
N GLY A 337 -23.31 12.71 -0.25
CA GLY A 337 -24.03 13.93 -0.61
C GLY A 337 -25.03 13.66 -1.73
N PHE A 338 -26.25 14.21 -1.63
CA PHE A 338 -27.26 14.08 -2.69
C PHE A 338 -26.88 14.84 -3.98
N LEU A 339 -25.85 15.70 -3.89
CA LEU A 339 -25.44 16.65 -4.92
C LEU A 339 -23.99 16.43 -5.43
N ASN A 340 -23.15 15.71 -4.66
CA ASN A 340 -21.84 15.24 -5.10
C ASN A 340 -20.93 16.40 -5.57
N PHE A 341 -20.75 17.45 -4.76
CA PHE A 341 -19.91 18.60 -5.08
C PHE A 341 -18.45 18.48 -4.61
N PHE A 342 -18.12 17.64 -3.64
CA PHE A 342 -16.79 17.60 -3.00
C PHE A 342 -16.04 16.28 -3.23
N ALA A 343 -15.56 16.07 -4.46
CA ALA A 343 -14.83 14.87 -4.84
C ALA A 343 -13.34 15.18 -5.06
N LEU A 344 -12.57 15.31 -3.98
CA LEU A 344 -11.13 15.59 -4.06
C LEU A 344 -10.26 14.33 -4.02
N VAL A 345 -9.16 14.35 -4.78
CA VAL A 345 -8.05 13.41 -4.64
C VAL A 345 -6.71 14.15 -4.57
N VAL A 346 -5.87 13.75 -3.62
CA VAL A 346 -4.47 14.16 -3.55
C VAL A 346 -3.62 13.13 -4.28
N LEU A 347 -2.74 13.59 -5.17
CA LEU A 347 -1.65 12.79 -5.74
C LEU A 347 -0.32 13.34 -5.20
N ALA A 348 0.45 12.50 -4.53
CA ALA A 348 1.63 12.94 -3.77
C ALA A 348 2.89 12.12 -4.11
N GLY A 349 4.05 12.75 -4.00
CA GLY A 349 5.37 12.14 -4.11
C GLY A 349 6.16 12.25 -2.81
N PHE A 350 6.06 11.24 -1.94
CA PHE A 350 6.64 11.23 -0.58
C PHE A 350 7.87 10.30 -0.43
N GLY A 351 8.64 10.48 0.64
CA GLY A 351 9.87 9.74 0.90
C GLY A 351 11.02 10.20 -0.01
N ASN A 352 11.46 9.35 -0.94
CA ASN A 352 12.58 9.64 -1.84
C ASN A 352 12.24 10.64 -2.98
N LEU A 353 10.98 11.08 -3.05
CA LEU A 353 10.45 12.03 -4.01
C LEU A 353 10.38 13.44 -3.39
N PRO A 354 10.36 14.53 -4.18
CA PRO A 354 10.60 15.89 -3.69
C PRO A 354 9.48 16.49 -2.80
N GLY A 355 8.48 15.72 -2.39
CA GLY A 355 7.38 16.21 -1.56
C GLY A 355 6.29 16.95 -2.33
N ASN A 356 6.19 16.78 -3.65
CA ASN A 356 5.14 17.44 -4.44
C ASN A 356 3.77 16.84 -4.08
N VAL A 357 2.77 17.69 -3.83
CA VAL A 357 1.40 17.31 -3.45
C VAL A 357 0.44 18.08 -4.36
N GLU A 358 -0.25 17.35 -5.24
CA GLU A 358 -1.22 17.89 -6.19
C GLU A 358 -2.65 17.59 -5.70
N ILE A 359 -3.46 18.63 -5.49
CA ILE A 359 -4.86 18.50 -5.11
C ILE A 359 -5.72 18.68 -6.36
N TRP A 360 -6.51 17.65 -6.69
CA TRP A 360 -7.35 17.58 -7.88
C TRP A 360 -8.83 17.46 -7.53
N ASP A 361 -9.67 18.18 -8.27
CA ASP A 361 -11.12 17.96 -8.34
C ASP A 361 -11.39 16.82 -9.34
N VAL A 362 -11.96 15.72 -8.86
CA VAL A 362 -12.27 14.53 -9.68
C VAL A 362 -13.49 14.75 -10.58
N LYS A 363 -14.42 15.63 -10.18
CA LYS A 363 -15.66 15.95 -10.92
C LYS A 363 -15.37 16.91 -12.07
N MET A 364 -14.66 17.99 -11.80
CA MET A 364 -14.26 18.98 -12.82
C MET A 364 -13.03 18.54 -13.62
N LYS A 365 -12.25 17.57 -13.12
CA LYS A 365 -10.97 17.12 -13.68
C LYS A 365 -9.89 18.23 -13.72
N GLU A 366 -10.05 19.23 -12.85
CA GLU A 366 -9.14 20.38 -12.70
C GLU A 366 -8.19 20.17 -11.52
N LYS A 367 -6.98 20.76 -11.60
CA LYS A 367 -6.04 20.81 -10.47
C LYS A 367 -6.27 22.09 -9.67
N ILE A 368 -6.73 21.96 -8.43
CA ILE A 368 -7.00 23.08 -7.52
C ILE A 368 -5.69 23.71 -7.04
N ALA A 369 -4.74 22.86 -6.62
CA ALA A 369 -3.50 23.30 -6.01
C ALA A 369 -2.35 22.32 -6.27
N ASN A 370 -1.13 22.84 -6.16
CA ASN A 370 0.11 22.08 -6.26
C ASN A 370 1.09 22.70 -5.25
N ILE A 371 1.34 21.99 -4.15
CA ILE A 371 2.17 22.45 -3.04
C ILE A 371 3.36 21.52 -2.83
N LYS A 372 4.29 21.91 -1.95
CA LYS A 372 5.47 21.12 -1.63
C LYS A 372 5.57 20.86 -0.13
N CYS A 373 5.33 19.61 0.25
CA CYS A 373 5.49 19.07 1.59
C CYS A 373 6.71 18.12 1.58
N PRO A 374 7.95 18.64 1.68
CA PRO A 374 9.15 17.80 1.72
C PRO A 374 9.14 16.89 2.95
N ASP A 375 9.95 15.83 2.90
CA ASP A 375 10.26 14.92 4.03
C ASP A 375 9.05 14.26 4.73
N THR A 376 7.86 14.37 4.14
CA THR A 376 6.63 13.83 4.69
C THR A 376 6.68 12.30 4.72
N THR A 377 6.44 11.72 5.90
CA THR A 377 6.39 10.27 6.14
C THR A 377 4.96 9.75 6.31
N HIS A 378 4.03 10.61 6.73
CA HIS A 378 2.62 10.32 7.01
C HIS A 378 1.72 11.45 6.46
N PHE A 379 0.55 11.08 5.94
CA PHE A 379 -0.49 11.97 5.45
C PHE A 379 -1.86 11.43 5.89
N GLU A 380 -2.74 12.31 6.39
CA GLU A 380 -4.14 11.97 6.69
C GLU A 380 -5.07 13.17 6.40
N TRP A 381 -6.23 12.91 5.76
CA TRP A 381 -7.29 13.91 5.63
C TRP A 381 -7.98 14.11 6.99
N ASN A 382 -8.26 15.36 7.36
CA ASN A 382 -9.14 15.65 8.49
C ASN A 382 -10.55 15.11 8.17
N PRO A 383 -11.27 14.51 9.14
CA PRO A 383 -12.62 14.00 8.92
C PRO A 383 -13.69 15.03 8.56
N ASN A 384 -13.40 16.34 8.54
CA ASN A 384 -14.25 17.39 7.94
C ASN A 384 -13.98 17.63 6.44
N GLY A 385 -12.95 17.01 5.86
CA GLY A 385 -12.62 17.05 4.44
C GLY A 385 -11.97 18.34 3.94
N GLU A 386 -12.05 19.45 4.67
CA GLU A 386 -11.46 20.72 4.23
C GLU A 386 -9.94 20.77 4.43
N TYR A 387 -9.43 20.06 5.44
CA TYR A 387 -8.02 20.09 5.84
C TYR A 387 -7.35 18.71 5.74
N PHE A 388 -6.02 18.68 5.68
CA PHE A 388 -5.22 17.47 5.80
C PHE A 388 -3.93 17.75 6.59
N VAL A 389 -3.39 16.73 7.26
CA VAL A 389 -2.11 16.79 7.95
C VAL A 389 -1.02 16.11 7.12
N THR A 390 0.17 16.69 7.11
CA THR A 390 1.41 16.01 6.70
C THR A 390 2.37 16.01 7.87
N ALA A 391 2.92 14.86 8.23
CA ALA A 391 3.87 14.72 9.33
C ALA A 391 5.19 14.07 8.89
N THR A 392 6.26 14.49 9.55
CA THR A 392 7.60 13.91 9.45
C THR A 392 7.88 13.18 10.76
N THR A 393 7.93 11.86 10.70
CA THR A 393 7.91 10.98 11.88
C THR A 393 9.07 9.99 11.92
N ALA A 394 9.59 9.80 13.13
CA ALA A 394 10.52 8.74 13.48
C ALA A 394 9.78 7.39 13.58
N PRO A 395 10.47 6.25 13.38
CA PRO A 395 11.91 6.12 13.12
C PRO A 395 12.30 6.35 11.65
N ARG A 396 11.34 6.56 10.73
CA ARG A 396 11.61 6.63 9.28
C ARG A 396 12.46 7.84 8.90
N LEU A 397 12.18 9.01 9.47
CA LEU A 397 13.05 10.18 9.45
C LEU A 397 13.13 10.75 10.86
N ARG A 398 14.35 10.99 11.36
CA ARG A 398 14.61 11.55 12.71
C ARG A 398 15.05 13.03 12.69
N ILE A 399 15.15 13.62 11.51
CA ILE A 399 15.52 15.02 11.29
C ILE A 399 14.28 15.75 10.78
N GLY A 400 14.06 17.00 11.21
CA GLY A 400 12.90 17.78 10.80
C GLY A 400 11.56 17.21 11.24
N ASN A 401 11.53 16.48 12.37
CA ASN A 401 10.28 15.96 12.95
C ASN A 401 9.31 17.10 13.26
N GLY A 402 8.01 16.82 13.12
CA GLY A 402 6.95 17.82 13.21
C GLY A 402 5.77 17.48 12.29
N PHE A 403 4.76 18.34 12.28
CA PHE A 403 3.60 18.20 11.42
C PHE A 403 3.08 19.55 10.94
N LYS A 404 2.31 19.53 9.86
CA LYS A 404 1.73 20.70 9.22
C LYS A 404 0.30 20.39 8.79
N VAL A 405 -0.63 21.31 9.05
CA VAL A 405 -2.03 21.20 8.64
C VAL A 405 -2.27 22.18 7.49
N TYR A 406 -2.84 21.68 6.40
CA TYR A 406 -3.14 22.44 5.18
C TYR A 406 -4.63 22.38 4.87
N HIS A 407 -5.17 23.47 4.33
CA HIS A 407 -6.49 23.51 3.67
C HIS A 407 -6.38 23.01 2.22
N TYR A 408 -7.46 22.44 1.65
CA TYR A 408 -7.45 21.85 0.30
C TYR A 408 -7.04 22.82 -0.83
N SER A 409 -7.19 24.13 -0.62
CA SER A 409 -6.70 25.18 -1.54
C SER A 409 -5.16 25.31 -1.57
N GLY A 410 -4.44 24.51 -0.80
CA GLY A 410 -2.98 24.56 -0.65
C GLY A 410 -2.48 25.61 0.36
N ALA A 411 -3.38 26.20 1.15
CA ALA A 411 -2.99 27.13 2.22
C ALA A 411 -2.46 26.34 3.43
N LEU A 412 -1.31 26.75 3.96
CA LEU A 412 -0.77 26.23 5.22
C LEU A 412 -1.50 26.92 6.37
N MET A 413 -2.19 26.16 7.22
CA MET A 413 -2.98 26.70 8.34
C MET A 413 -2.19 26.67 9.65
N HIS A 414 -1.46 25.58 9.88
CA HIS A 414 -0.65 25.39 11.09
C HIS A 414 0.63 24.60 10.78
N GLU A 415 1.70 24.91 11.51
CA GLU A 415 3.01 24.24 11.43
C GLU A 415 3.59 24.11 12.84
N THR A 416 3.90 22.87 13.24
CA THR A 416 4.65 22.56 14.46
C THR A 416 5.94 21.83 14.10
N ILE A 417 7.07 22.42 14.48
CA ILE A 417 8.38 21.77 14.46
C ILE A 417 8.57 21.08 15.82
N TRP A 418 8.90 19.78 15.82
CA TRP A 418 9.05 19.02 17.05
C TRP A 418 10.36 19.39 17.79
N PRO A 419 10.38 19.44 19.14
CA PRO A 419 11.58 19.82 19.90
C PRO A 419 12.81 18.96 19.61
N GLN A 420 13.98 19.60 19.53
CA GLN A 420 15.25 18.89 19.36
C GLN A 420 15.53 17.96 20.55
N GLY A 421 16.04 16.75 20.25
CA GLY A 421 16.26 15.71 21.26
C GLY A 421 15.00 14.88 21.60
N GLN A 422 13.85 15.20 21.02
CA GLN A 422 12.64 14.37 21.06
C GLN A 422 12.29 13.86 19.66
N GLU A 423 11.53 12.77 19.59
CA GLU A 423 11.07 12.17 18.33
C GLU A 423 9.53 12.17 18.25
N LEU A 424 8.99 12.53 17.09
CA LEU A 424 7.56 12.44 16.79
C LEU A 424 7.27 11.05 16.20
N LEU A 425 6.49 10.23 16.92
CA LEU A 425 6.31 8.80 16.63
C LEU A 425 4.95 8.47 16.00
N GLY A 426 3.98 9.38 16.04
CA GLY A 426 2.65 9.20 15.47
C GLY A 426 1.82 10.47 15.54
N VAL A 427 0.95 10.62 14.54
CA VAL A 427 -0.07 11.65 14.43
C VAL A 427 -1.31 10.96 13.85
N GLU A 428 -2.49 11.23 14.37
CA GLU A 428 -3.77 10.63 13.95
C GLU A 428 -4.91 11.63 14.20
N TRP A 429 -5.81 11.83 13.23
CA TRP A 429 -7.01 12.62 13.46
C TRP A 429 -8.03 11.88 14.33
N GLN A 430 -8.76 12.61 15.16
CA GLN A 430 -9.96 12.11 15.82
C GLN A 430 -11.00 11.71 14.78
N GLN A 431 -11.15 10.40 14.56
CA GLN A 431 -12.16 9.85 13.67
C GLN A 431 -13.57 10.23 14.15
N VAL A 432 -14.55 10.23 13.24
CA VAL A 432 -15.97 10.48 13.55
C VAL A 432 -16.85 9.52 12.74
N ALA A 433 -18.07 9.30 13.20
CA ALA A 433 -19.08 8.58 12.42
C ALA A 433 -19.37 9.26 11.07
N ASP A 434 -19.69 8.45 10.05
CA ASP A 434 -20.13 8.92 8.73
C ASP A 434 -21.34 9.88 8.87
N ASN A 435 -21.33 10.99 8.13
CA ASN A 435 -22.37 12.04 8.09
C ASN A 435 -22.46 12.95 9.34
N VAL A 436 -21.44 13.00 10.21
CA VAL A 436 -21.35 14.02 11.28
C VAL A 436 -21.17 15.45 10.72
N PHE A 437 -20.43 15.59 9.61
CA PHE A 437 -20.26 16.84 8.88
C PHE A 437 -21.09 16.84 7.59
N ALA A 438 -21.45 18.04 7.11
CA ALA A 438 -22.03 18.23 5.77
C ALA A 438 -20.95 18.12 4.67
N GLU A 439 -21.35 17.84 3.42
CA GLU A 439 -20.46 17.93 2.25
C GLU A 439 -20.05 19.41 2.03
N PRO A 440 -18.77 19.79 2.21
CA PRO A 440 -18.34 21.18 2.00
C PRO A 440 -18.39 21.54 0.50
N ILE A 441 -18.33 22.83 0.16
CA ILE A 441 -18.37 23.29 -1.23
C ILE A 441 -16.95 23.67 -1.68
N ILE A 442 -16.50 23.14 -2.82
CA ILE A 442 -15.22 23.55 -3.43
C ILE A 442 -15.34 25.01 -3.87
N THR A 443 -14.66 25.91 -3.17
CA THR A 443 -14.56 27.32 -3.57
C THR A 443 -13.27 27.57 -4.35
N LYS A 444 -13.31 28.48 -5.33
CA LYS A 444 -12.10 28.94 -6.06
C LYS A 444 -11.37 30.07 -5.32
N ILE A 445 -11.85 30.47 -4.14
CA ILE A 445 -11.20 31.44 -3.26
C ILE A 445 -10.09 30.72 -2.50
N LYS A 446 -8.85 31.20 -2.62
CA LYS A 446 -7.74 30.68 -1.82
C LYS A 446 -7.78 31.33 -0.44
N GLN A 447 -7.87 30.51 0.61
CA GLN A 447 -7.70 31.01 1.98
C GLN A 447 -6.27 31.54 2.19
N GLU A 448 -6.11 32.53 3.06
CA GLU A 448 -4.79 33.03 3.44
C GLU A 448 -4.14 32.08 4.46
N GLY A 449 -2.97 31.55 4.09
CA GLY A 449 -2.19 30.66 4.96
C GLY A 449 -0.99 31.36 5.62
N ILE A 450 -0.49 30.76 6.71
CA ILE A 450 0.76 31.18 7.34
C ILE A 450 1.96 30.90 6.43
N LYS A 451 3.05 31.67 6.62
CA LYS A 451 4.33 31.40 5.95
C LYS A 451 5.10 30.36 6.74
N SER A 452 5.54 29.29 6.06
CA SER A 452 6.42 28.25 6.63
C SER A 452 7.68 28.89 7.24
N SER A 453 7.98 28.53 8.48
CA SER A 453 9.17 28.95 9.24
C SER A 453 10.44 28.20 8.82
N GLN A 454 10.30 27.02 8.21
CA GLN A 454 11.43 26.24 7.71
C GLN A 454 12.17 26.98 6.58
N PRO A 455 13.52 27.05 6.61
CA PRO A 455 14.29 27.76 5.59
C PRO A 455 14.23 27.05 4.24
N GLU A 456 13.82 27.76 3.18
CA GLU A 456 13.89 27.22 1.81
C GLU A 456 15.34 26.83 1.46
N ALA A 457 15.54 25.56 1.11
CA ALA A 457 16.82 25.06 0.63
C ALA A 457 17.29 25.89 -0.59
N SER A 458 18.43 26.57 -0.45
CA SER A 458 18.83 27.60 -1.41
C SER A 458 18.96 27.03 -2.82
N LYS A 459 18.36 27.70 -3.82
CA LYS A 459 18.39 27.30 -5.25
C LYS A 459 19.79 27.34 -5.90
N LYS A 460 20.85 27.59 -5.13
CA LYS A 460 22.25 27.56 -5.56
C LYS A 460 22.71 26.09 -5.63
N ALA A 461 23.11 25.63 -6.81
CA ALA A 461 23.62 24.27 -7.00
C ALA A 461 24.78 23.96 -6.01
N TYR A 462 24.74 22.77 -5.40
CA TYR A 462 25.74 22.35 -4.43
C TYR A 462 27.14 22.39 -5.06
N THR A 463 27.97 23.30 -4.57
CA THR A 463 29.37 23.42 -4.97
C THR A 463 30.20 22.62 -3.97
N PRO A 464 30.88 21.52 -4.39
CA PRO A 464 31.67 20.69 -3.48
C PRO A 464 32.74 21.48 -2.73
N PRO A 465 33.14 21.08 -1.50
CA PRO A 465 34.04 21.86 -0.65
C PRO A 465 35.32 22.33 -1.37
N HIS A 466 36.03 21.44 -2.07
CA HIS A 466 37.22 21.81 -2.86
C HIS A 466 36.94 22.88 -3.92
N LEU A 467 35.77 22.86 -4.59
CA LEU A 467 35.36 23.85 -5.58
C LEU A 467 34.89 25.17 -4.94
N ARG A 468 34.40 25.15 -3.70
CA ARG A 468 34.09 26.35 -2.92
C ARG A 468 35.39 27.02 -2.46
N THR A 469 36.28 26.28 -1.79
CA THR A 469 37.60 26.76 -1.33
C THR A 469 38.45 27.35 -2.46
N ARG A 470 38.45 26.70 -3.64
CA ARG A 470 39.16 27.17 -4.84
C ARG A 470 38.55 28.43 -5.47
N LYS A 471 37.25 28.68 -5.29
CA LYS A 471 36.59 29.95 -5.68
C LYS A 471 36.82 31.07 -4.66
N GLU A 472 37.09 30.73 -3.40
CA GLU A 472 37.46 31.68 -2.33
C GLU A 472 38.96 32.03 -2.32
N GLY A 473 39.74 31.62 -3.34
CA GLY A 473 41.17 31.93 -3.46
C GLY A 473 42.08 31.23 -2.45
N LYS A 474 41.56 30.29 -1.65
CA LYS A 474 42.31 29.57 -0.61
C LYS A 474 42.89 28.28 -1.19
N ASN A 475 44.17 28.00 -0.94
CA ASN A 475 44.82 26.79 -1.44
C ASN A 475 44.32 25.54 -0.67
N PRO A 476 43.64 24.56 -1.31
CA PRO A 476 43.07 23.39 -0.63
C PRO A 476 44.09 22.48 0.06
N GLU A 477 45.37 22.55 -0.29
CA GLU A 477 46.44 21.72 0.30
C GLU A 477 46.60 21.94 1.82
N LYS A 478 46.28 23.14 2.32
CA LYS A 478 46.41 23.48 3.76
C LYS A 478 45.26 22.96 4.66
N LEU A 479 44.28 22.25 4.10
CA LEU A 479 43.18 21.64 4.87
C LEU A 479 43.26 20.11 4.97
N ILE A 480 44.26 19.49 4.33
CA ILE A 480 44.51 18.05 4.49
C ILE A 480 45.38 17.87 5.74
N GLN A 481 44.74 17.67 6.90
CA GLN A 481 45.44 17.06 8.03
C GLN A 481 45.81 15.63 7.64
N PRO A 482 47.06 15.17 7.84
CA PRO A 482 47.40 13.77 7.64
C PRO A 482 46.59 12.92 8.63
N LEU A 483 46.05 11.79 8.17
CA LEU A 483 45.29 10.89 9.05
C LEU A 483 46.20 10.42 10.20
N CYS A 484 45.71 10.55 11.43
CA CYS A 484 46.35 9.93 12.59
C CYS A 484 46.45 8.41 12.38
N ALA A 485 47.61 7.83 12.69
CA ALA A 485 47.83 6.40 12.56
C ALA A 485 46.89 5.61 13.47
N ILE A 486 46.35 4.49 12.95
CA ILE A 486 45.54 3.56 13.73
C ILE A 486 46.44 2.87 14.76
N PRO A 487 46.13 2.94 16.07
CA PRO A 487 46.94 2.27 17.09
C PRO A 487 47.00 0.75 16.88
N GLY A 488 48.21 0.19 16.80
CA GLY A 488 48.44 -1.26 16.72
C GLY A 488 49.23 -1.78 15.51
N LEU A 489 49.61 -0.93 14.55
CA LEU A 489 50.45 -1.30 13.40
C LEU A 489 51.83 -0.60 13.45
N PRO A 490 52.93 -1.28 13.04
CA PRO A 490 54.27 -0.71 13.10
C PRO A 490 54.50 0.37 12.01
N PRO A 491 55.41 1.34 12.22
CA PRO A 491 55.67 2.40 11.26
C PRO A 491 56.24 1.86 9.95
N GLY A 492 55.64 2.25 8.81
CA GLY A 492 56.17 1.96 7.47
C GLY A 492 55.12 1.66 6.41
N TYR A 493 53.94 1.15 6.79
CA TYR A 493 52.86 0.88 5.84
C TYR A 493 52.07 2.15 5.48
N SER A 494 52.47 2.80 4.39
CA SER A 494 51.63 3.76 3.65
C SER A 494 51.26 3.19 2.28
N SER A 495 50.04 3.44 1.82
CA SER A 495 49.60 3.03 0.48
C SER A 495 50.30 3.89 -0.58
N SER A 496 51.23 3.29 -1.31
CA SER A 496 52.09 4.00 -2.25
C SER A 496 51.31 4.58 -3.44
N GLN A 497 51.59 5.84 -3.75
CA GLN A 497 51.15 6.46 -5.01
C GLN A 497 51.96 5.89 -6.16
N SER A 498 51.30 5.30 -7.16
CA SER A 498 51.92 4.99 -8.45
C SER A 498 51.89 6.23 -9.35
N SER A 499 52.93 7.07 -9.23
CA SER A 499 53.20 8.13 -10.20
C SER A 499 53.55 7.52 -11.57
N ASN A 500 53.11 8.15 -12.66
CA ASN A 500 53.37 7.64 -14.01
C ASN A 500 53.54 8.81 -14.99
N ASN A 501 54.77 9.02 -15.50
CA ASN A 501 55.04 10.05 -16.51
C ASN A 501 56.44 9.86 -17.17
N ASN A 502 56.45 9.59 -18.49
CA ASN A 502 57.60 9.66 -19.42
C ASN A 502 58.79 8.68 -19.16
N SER A 503 59.44 8.08 -20.17
CA SER A 503 59.96 8.73 -21.40
C SER A 503 60.08 7.80 -22.63
N ASN A 504 61.07 8.02 -23.53
CA ASN A 504 60.92 7.96 -25.00
C ASN A 504 61.97 7.08 -25.73
N ARG A 505 61.67 6.63 -26.97
CA ARG A 505 62.58 6.04 -28.01
C ARG A 505 63.11 4.61 -27.74
N ARG A 506 63.45 3.75 -28.72
CA ARG A 506 63.73 3.75 -30.21
C ARG A 506 63.15 2.41 -30.81
N SER A 507 63.23 1.93 -32.07
CA SER A 507 63.80 2.32 -33.40
C SER A 507 63.10 1.48 -34.54
N GLY A 508 63.55 1.56 -35.81
CA GLY A 508 63.00 0.80 -36.99
C GLY A 508 63.89 -0.38 -37.48
N PRO A 509 63.78 -0.87 -38.76
CA PRO A 509 63.68 -0.05 -39.98
C PRO A 509 62.81 -0.52 -41.20
N GLN A 510 62.43 0.48 -42.04
CA GLN A 510 62.29 0.54 -43.52
C GLN A 510 61.61 -0.56 -44.40
N LYS A 511 60.58 -0.13 -45.17
CA LYS A 511 60.51 0.05 -46.66
C LYS A 511 59.03 0.31 -47.09
N SER A 512 58.65 0.93 -48.22
CA SER A 512 59.30 1.86 -49.19
C SER A 512 58.21 2.60 -50.01
N GLN A 513 58.56 3.69 -50.73
CA GLN A 513 57.62 4.63 -51.39
C GLN A 513 57.04 4.15 -52.74
N ARG A 514 55.87 4.69 -53.15
CA ARG A 514 55.72 5.41 -54.44
C ARG A 514 54.50 6.35 -54.51
N ASN A 515 54.51 7.27 -55.47
CA ASN A 515 53.57 8.40 -55.63
C ASN A 515 52.56 8.21 -56.78
N GLN A 516 51.42 8.90 -56.68
CA GLN A 516 50.69 9.66 -57.73
C GLN A 516 49.55 10.43 -57.01
N SER A 517 49.39 11.76 -56.98
CA SER A 517 49.48 12.87 -57.95
C SER A 517 48.14 13.21 -58.64
N GLY A 518 47.51 14.33 -58.26
CA GLY A 518 46.27 14.86 -58.85
C GLY A 518 46.02 16.34 -58.49
N ASN A 519 45.46 17.11 -59.43
CA ASN A 519 45.25 18.56 -59.40
C ASN A 519 44.21 19.03 -58.34
N LYS A 520 44.24 20.24 -57.74
CA LYS A 520 44.01 21.62 -58.32
C LYS A 520 42.64 21.74 -59.04
N SER A 521 41.82 22.80 -58.90
CA SER A 521 41.98 24.08 -58.15
C SER A 521 40.73 24.98 -58.10
N LYS A 522 40.64 25.86 -57.07
CA LYS A 522 40.12 27.26 -57.02
C LYS A 522 38.73 27.67 -57.58
N THR A 523 37.86 28.17 -56.68
CA THR A 523 37.04 29.44 -56.68
C THR A 523 36.12 29.42 -55.44
N LYS A 524 35.73 30.48 -54.68
CA LYS A 524 36.15 31.88 -54.41
C LYS A 524 36.00 33.03 -55.46
N LYS A 525 34.86 33.73 -55.42
CA LYS A 525 34.63 35.20 -55.27
C LYS A 525 33.12 35.41 -54.90
N ASN A 526 32.67 36.37 -54.08
CA ASN A 526 32.60 37.85 -54.21
C ASN A 526 31.74 38.30 -55.43
N ASP A 527 30.82 39.28 -55.38
CA ASP A 527 30.34 40.18 -54.31
C ASP A 527 29.07 40.97 -54.78
N GLN A 528 28.25 41.50 -53.86
CA GLN A 528 27.47 42.78 -53.98
C GLN A 528 26.32 42.86 -55.06
N ASN A 529 25.34 43.80 -55.08
CA ASN A 529 24.96 44.93 -54.19
C ASN A 529 23.50 45.45 -54.37
N ASN A 530 23.12 46.46 -53.55
CA ASN A 530 22.00 47.44 -53.64
C ASN A 530 20.57 46.92 -53.35
N ASP A 531 19.77 47.43 -52.39
CA ASP A 531 19.21 48.80 -52.12
C ASP A 531 17.98 49.10 -53.03
N ILE A 532 16.80 49.56 -52.58
CA ILE A 532 16.34 50.76 -51.79
C ILE A 532 14.86 50.46 -51.35
N ASN A 533 14.17 50.89 -50.27
CA ASN A 533 14.31 51.73 -49.03
C ASN A 533 13.25 51.20 -47.98
N GLY A 534 12.86 51.81 -46.84
CA GLY A 534 13.31 53.01 -46.10
C GLY A 534 12.28 53.53 -45.07
N ALA A 535 12.75 54.13 -43.96
CA ALA A 535 12.03 54.91 -42.93
C ALA A 535 10.94 54.19 -42.07
N ASN A 536 10.60 54.61 -40.83
CA ASN A 536 11.11 55.74 -40.02
C ASN A 536 11.17 55.40 -38.51
N ASN A 537 11.75 56.28 -37.69
CA ASN A 537 12.12 56.04 -36.29
C ASN A 537 11.41 57.00 -35.30
N ILE A 538 11.45 56.70 -33.98
CA ILE A 538 11.43 57.61 -32.78
C ILE A 538 10.85 56.88 -31.54
N GLY A 539 11.46 57.13 -30.37
CA GLY A 539 10.90 56.81 -29.05
C GLY A 539 11.40 57.79 -27.99
N VAL A 540 10.62 58.02 -26.92
CA VAL A 540 10.93 58.96 -25.82
C VAL A 540 10.45 58.36 -24.47
N SER A 541 11.03 58.81 -23.35
CA SER A 541 10.72 58.35 -21.99
C SER A 541 10.36 59.51 -21.04
N ALA A 542 9.71 59.16 -19.92
CA ALA A 542 9.66 59.86 -18.62
C ALA A 542 8.80 61.13 -18.42
N SER A 543 7.90 61.05 -17.42
CA SER A 543 7.51 62.08 -16.42
C SER A 543 6.36 61.47 -15.59
N ILE A 544 6.48 61.18 -14.29
CA ILE A 544 6.47 62.12 -13.16
C ILE A 544 5.28 63.09 -13.21
N LEU A 545 4.24 62.80 -12.42
CA LEU A 545 3.61 63.80 -11.56
C LEU A 545 2.83 63.13 -10.42
N SER A 546 3.10 63.57 -9.21
CA SER A 546 2.33 63.21 -8.01
C SER A 546 1.17 64.16 -7.80
N ASN A 547 0.08 63.68 -7.21
CA ASN A 547 -0.64 64.52 -6.25
C ASN A 547 -1.17 63.71 -5.05
N LYS A 548 -1.19 64.36 -3.89
CA LYS A 548 -1.67 63.82 -2.61
C LYS A 548 -3.07 64.39 -2.30
N THR A 549 -3.59 63.99 -1.14
CA THR A 549 -4.68 64.61 -0.36
C THR A 549 -6.11 64.20 -0.75
N HIS A 550 -7.08 64.19 0.18
CA HIS A 550 -7.07 64.61 1.60
C HIS A 550 -7.81 63.63 2.53
N ASN A 551 -7.47 63.64 3.83
CA ASN A 551 -8.24 62.98 4.91
C ASN A 551 -9.54 63.73 5.25
N SER A 552 -10.61 63.00 5.60
CA SER A 552 -11.49 63.19 6.80
C SER A 552 -12.68 62.22 6.71
N SER A 553 -13.04 61.35 7.66
CA SER A 553 -13.28 61.47 9.13
C SER A 553 -14.74 61.84 9.49
N GLY A 554 -15.29 61.20 10.53
CA GLY A 554 -16.71 61.24 10.96
C GLY A 554 -17.38 59.86 10.78
N ASP A 555 -17.79 59.07 11.78
CA ASP A 555 -18.57 59.29 13.03
C ASP A 555 -20.09 59.47 12.73
N ILE A 556 -21.08 58.97 13.52
CA ILE A 556 -21.05 58.43 14.90
C ILE A 556 -22.34 57.60 15.24
N LEU A 557 -22.26 56.66 16.22
CA LEU A 557 -23.35 56.05 17.05
C LEU A 557 -24.62 55.40 16.38
N VAL A 558 -25.56 54.77 17.12
CA VAL A 558 -25.50 53.52 17.93
C VAL A 558 -26.90 53.06 18.38
N ARG A 559 -27.13 51.73 18.53
CA ARG A 559 -28.26 51.07 19.27
C ARG A 559 -29.70 51.26 18.70
N SER A 560 -30.73 50.46 19.05
CA SER A 560 -30.86 49.24 19.90
C SER A 560 -32.20 48.50 19.72
N THR A 561 -32.21 47.18 20.02
CA THR A 561 -33.32 46.38 20.63
C THR A 561 -34.65 46.20 19.83
N VAL A 562 -35.59 45.30 20.16
CA VAL A 562 -35.81 44.39 21.33
C VAL A 562 -36.55 43.09 20.88
N ASP A 563 -36.39 42.00 21.65
CA ASP A 563 -37.39 40.97 22.11
C ASP A 563 -38.24 40.13 21.09
N ASN A 564 -38.28 38.78 21.21
CA ASN A 564 -39.14 37.87 22.02
C ASN A 564 -40.58 37.68 21.45
N GLU A 565 -41.30 36.55 21.58
CA GLU A 565 -41.03 35.18 22.08
C GLU A 565 -42.13 34.22 21.54
N ALA A 566 -41.97 32.90 21.72
CA ALA A 566 -43.05 31.89 21.85
C ALA A 566 -44.04 31.63 20.65
N ASN A 567 -44.76 30.51 20.57
CA ASN A 567 -44.50 29.10 20.94
C ASN A 567 -45.51 28.15 20.24
N ALA A 568 -45.18 26.86 20.14
CA ALA A 568 -46.05 25.67 20.11
C ALA A 568 -47.05 25.41 18.95
N ASN A 569 -46.93 24.16 18.43
CA ASN A 569 -48.03 23.24 18.07
C ASN A 569 -48.99 23.59 16.89
N SER A 570 -49.67 22.63 16.24
CA SER A 570 -49.46 21.17 16.05
C SER A 570 -50.56 20.65 15.10
N GLY A 571 -50.36 19.56 14.36
CA GLY A 571 -51.49 18.82 13.77
C GLY A 571 -51.18 18.04 12.49
N ALA A 572 -51.49 16.75 12.51
CA ALA A 572 -51.34 15.84 11.37
C ALA A 572 -52.45 16.00 10.31
N GLY A 573 -52.20 15.52 9.09
CA GLY A 573 -53.21 15.38 8.03
C GLY A 573 -52.75 14.45 6.91
N ASN A 574 -53.42 13.31 6.74
CA ASN A 574 -53.22 12.40 5.59
C ASN A 574 -53.97 12.94 4.35
N GLY A 575 -53.46 12.64 3.15
CA GLY A 575 -54.18 12.90 1.90
C GLY A 575 -53.39 12.42 0.68
N GLY A 576 -53.94 11.45 -0.05
CA GLY A 576 -53.24 10.82 -1.16
C GLY A 576 -53.70 11.26 -2.55
N GLU A 577 -52.98 10.70 -3.52
CA GLU A 577 -53.46 10.29 -4.85
C GLU A 577 -53.48 11.22 -6.08
N GLN A 578 -53.16 10.53 -7.18
CA GLN A 578 -53.57 10.66 -8.58
C GLN A 578 -52.92 11.68 -9.53
N GLN A 579 -52.70 11.12 -10.72
CA GLN A 579 -52.07 11.69 -11.90
C GLN A 579 -53.06 12.54 -12.70
N LYS A 580 -52.55 13.45 -13.55
CA LYS A 580 -53.10 13.62 -14.90
C LYS A 580 -52.06 14.13 -15.88
N ARG A 581 -52.04 13.51 -17.07
CA ARG A 581 -51.32 13.98 -18.26
C ARG A 581 -52.24 14.92 -19.07
N ASN A 582 -51.68 15.72 -19.96
CA ASN A 582 -52.29 15.92 -21.28
C ASN A 582 -51.25 16.21 -22.38
N PRO A 583 -51.50 15.85 -23.66
CA PRO A 583 -50.48 15.90 -24.73
C PRO A 583 -50.83 16.82 -25.93
N ASN A 584 -49.86 17.09 -26.80
CA ASN A 584 -49.96 17.21 -28.29
C ASN A 584 -48.64 17.77 -28.88
N GLN A 585 -48.39 17.75 -30.20
CA GLN A 585 -48.42 16.67 -31.20
C GLN A 585 -47.83 17.19 -32.54
N ARG A 586 -47.39 16.26 -33.41
CA ARG A 586 -46.95 16.40 -34.84
C ARG A 586 -45.47 16.76 -35.10
N ARG A 587 -44.78 16.34 -36.18
CA ARG A 587 -44.75 15.09 -37.03
C ARG A 587 -44.27 15.45 -38.46
N GLN A 588 -43.16 14.87 -38.94
CA GLN A 588 -42.99 14.36 -40.32
C GLN A 588 -41.68 13.57 -40.53
N GLN A 589 -41.59 12.84 -41.65
CA GLN A 589 -40.46 12.03 -42.15
C GLN A 589 -40.27 12.30 -43.66
N PRO A 590 -39.20 11.78 -44.29
CA PRO A 590 -39.45 10.82 -45.39
C PRO A 590 -38.48 9.61 -45.44
N GLN A 591 -38.59 8.77 -46.47
CA GLN A 591 -37.86 7.50 -46.71
C GLN A 591 -37.34 7.44 -48.18
N GLN A 592 -36.67 6.40 -48.73
CA GLN A 592 -36.16 5.09 -48.28
C GLN A 592 -35.05 4.64 -49.27
N LYS A 593 -34.13 3.71 -48.91
CA LYS A 593 -33.63 2.65 -49.83
C LYS A 593 -32.82 1.54 -49.15
N GLN A 594 -32.51 0.48 -49.90
CA GLN A 594 -32.12 -0.87 -49.46
C GLN A 594 -30.85 -1.37 -50.14
N GLN A 595 -30.16 -2.37 -49.56
CA GLN A 595 -29.91 -3.67 -50.23
C GLN A 595 -29.49 -4.77 -49.22
N LYS A 596 -29.40 -6.03 -49.68
CA LYS A 596 -29.35 -7.26 -48.86
C LYS A 596 -28.11 -8.12 -49.17
N ARG A 597 -27.61 -8.88 -48.17
CA ARG A 597 -27.48 -10.36 -48.27
C ARG A 597 -27.15 -11.05 -46.93
N GLN A 598 -27.76 -12.22 -46.73
CA GLN A 598 -27.37 -13.32 -45.81
C GLN A 598 -27.48 -14.63 -46.61
N PRO A 599 -26.86 -15.73 -46.15
CA PRO A 599 -27.64 -16.83 -45.55
C PRO A 599 -27.27 -17.06 -44.06
N GLN A 600 -28.18 -17.44 -43.12
CA GLN A 600 -28.97 -18.69 -42.98
C GLN A 600 -28.10 -19.92 -42.65
N ARG A 601 -28.46 -20.85 -41.73
CA ARG A 601 -29.79 -21.23 -41.17
C ARG A 601 -29.88 -21.31 -39.62
N ARG A 602 -30.99 -21.89 -39.12
CA ARG A 602 -31.54 -21.85 -37.75
C ARG A 602 -32.05 -23.29 -37.34
N PRO A 603 -32.88 -23.55 -36.30
CA PRO A 603 -32.44 -24.17 -35.03
C PRO A 603 -33.23 -25.43 -34.54
N LEU A 604 -32.83 -25.98 -33.37
CA LEU A 604 -33.67 -26.60 -32.29
C LEU A 604 -34.55 -27.85 -32.63
N PRO A 605 -34.91 -28.76 -31.67
CA PRO A 605 -35.62 -28.47 -30.40
C PRO A 605 -35.22 -29.32 -29.17
N ILE A 606 -36.13 -29.42 -28.18
CA ILE A 606 -35.98 -29.89 -26.79
C ILE A 606 -36.87 -31.14 -26.55
N ALA A 607 -36.47 -32.05 -25.64
CA ALA A 607 -37.33 -33.04 -24.97
C ALA A 607 -36.72 -33.47 -23.61
N GLU A 608 -37.50 -34.17 -22.76
CA GLU A 608 -37.20 -34.42 -21.34
C GLU A 608 -37.19 -35.92 -20.95
N TYR A 609 -36.94 -36.20 -19.65
CA TYR A 609 -37.40 -37.35 -18.84
C TYR A 609 -36.55 -38.65 -18.71
N ASN A 610 -35.86 -38.73 -17.55
CA ASN A 610 -35.79 -39.82 -16.54
C ASN A 610 -35.62 -41.33 -16.88
N ALA A 611 -34.65 -41.92 -16.15
CA ALA A 611 -34.70 -43.17 -15.36
C ALA A 611 -34.54 -44.59 -16.00
N ASP A 612 -33.48 -45.27 -15.52
CA ASP A 612 -33.46 -46.61 -14.89
C ASP A 612 -33.46 -47.97 -15.67
N LEU A 613 -32.47 -48.80 -15.26
CA LEU A 613 -32.46 -50.27 -15.05
C LEU A 613 -32.26 -51.29 -16.23
N VAL A 614 -31.06 -51.91 -16.23
CA VAL A 614 -30.78 -53.37 -16.06
C VAL A 614 -30.94 -54.41 -17.22
N VAL A 615 -29.79 -55.02 -17.61
CA VAL A 615 -29.55 -56.45 -18.05
C VAL A 615 -30.12 -56.85 -19.46
N THR A 616 -29.51 -57.70 -20.33
CA THR A 616 -28.75 -58.98 -20.18
C THR A 616 -27.68 -59.23 -21.30
N ASN A 617 -26.82 -60.24 -21.08
CA ASN A 617 -25.82 -60.85 -22.00
C ASN A 617 -26.46 -61.49 -23.28
N ASN A 618 -25.77 -61.91 -24.37
CA ASN A 618 -24.64 -62.87 -24.49
C ASN A 618 -24.03 -62.95 -25.92
N ASN A 619 -22.69 -63.17 -26.03
CA ASN A 619 -21.90 -64.08 -26.92
C ASN A 619 -22.14 -64.15 -28.48
N THR A 620 -21.22 -64.65 -29.35
CA THR A 620 -20.18 -65.70 -29.19
C THR A 620 -19.08 -65.68 -30.30
N GLN A 621 -17.82 -66.03 -29.95
CA GLN A 621 -16.74 -66.68 -30.77
C GLN A 621 -16.19 -65.99 -32.06
N GLU A 622 -14.97 -66.23 -32.58
CA GLU A 622 -13.81 -67.14 -32.31
C GLU A 622 -12.47 -66.34 -32.16
N ASN A 623 -11.49 -66.68 -31.29
CA ASN A 623 -10.38 -67.66 -31.41
C ASN A 623 -9.31 -67.29 -32.50
N GLN A 624 -7.97 -67.30 -32.32
CA GLN A 624 -7.02 -67.90 -31.33
C GLN A 624 -5.86 -66.94 -30.91
N GLN A 625 -4.87 -67.44 -30.15
CA GLN A 625 -3.78 -66.72 -29.41
C GLN A 625 -2.55 -67.68 -29.26
N PRO A 626 -1.45 -67.46 -28.47
CA PRO A 626 -0.91 -66.32 -27.69
C PRO A 626 0.62 -66.09 -27.96
N PRO A 627 1.49 -65.57 -27.05
CA PRO A 627 1.37 -64.78 -25.80
C PRO A 627 2.14 -63.43 -25.94
N GLN A 628 2.84 -62.75 -24.99
CA GLN A 628 3.16 -62.74 -23.53
C GLN A 628 3.55 -61.26 -23.18
N GLU A 629 3.84 -60.76 -21.97
CA GLU A 629 3.32 -60.81 -20.57
C GLU A 629 4.20 -59.85 -19.71
N GLN A 630 3.87 -59.35 -18.51
CA GLN A 630 2.65 -59.29 -17.67
C GLN A 630 2.78 -58.02 -16.77
N GLU A 631 1.80 -57.11 -16.74
CA GLU A 631 1.71 -56.08 -15.67
C GLU A 631 1.11 -56.68 -14.39
N LYS A 632 1.51 -56.23 -13.19
CA LYS A 632 0.73 -56.49 -11.95
C LYS A 632 0.76 -55.37 -10.89
N PRO A 633 -0.27 -55.31 -9.99
CA PRO A 633 -0.56 -54.16 -9.13
C PRO A 633 -0.23 -54.40 -7.63
N SER A 634 -1.05 -53.89 -6.71
CA SER A 634 -0.68 -53.53 -5.32
C SER A 634 -1.53 -54.17 -4.20
N GLN A 635 -0.93 -54.22 -2.99
CA GLN A 635 -1.52 -54.61 -1.67
C GLN A 635 -1.84 -56.13 -1.51
N GLN A 636 -1.89 -56.74 -0.31
CA GLN A 636 -1.97 -56.21 1.08
C GLN A 636 -1.30 -57.17 2.13
N GLN A 637 -1.14 -56.68 3.37
CA GLN A 637 -0.62 -57.26 4.64
C GLN A 637 -0.48 -58.80 4.86
N LEU A 638 0.56 -59.22 5.62
CA LEU A 638 0.41 -59.90 6.94
C LEU A 638 1.74 -60.21 7.70
N LEU A 639 1.60 -60.51 9.01
CA LEU A 639 2.52 -61.17 9.97
C LEU A 639 3.76 -60.44 10.56
N GLN A 640 3.83 -60.53 11.90
CA GLN A 640 5.02 -60.39 12.76
C GLN A 640 5.68 -61.80 12.89
N THR A 641 6.85 -62.07 13.49
CA THR A 641 7.60 -61.38 14.56
C THR A 641 9.06 -61.86 14.57
N ASN A 642 10.03 -61.01 14.94
CA ASN A 642 11.03 -61.35 15.98
C ASN A 642 11.97 -60.17 16.29
N GLN A 643 12.39 -60.06 17.55
CA GLN A 643 13.25 -59.00 18.05
C GLN A 643 14.73 -59.43 18.07
N THR A 644 15.62 -58.54 17.66
CA THR A 644 16.99 -58.45 18.24
C THR A 644 17.32 -57.00 18.52
N SER A 645 18.08 -56.76 19.59
CA SER A 645 18.25 -55.44 20.19
C SER A 645 19.30 -54.57 19.48
N LYS A 646 19.03 -53.26 19.37
CA LYS A 646 20.07 -52.23 19.18
C LYS A 646 19.62 -50.85 19.66
N LYS A 647 20.62 -50.00 19.93
CA LYS A 647 20.54 -48.80 20.79
C LYS A 647 19.73 -47.66 20.16
N ALA A 648 19.24 -46.75 21.01
CA ALA A 648 18.52 -45.54 20.60
C ALA A 648 19.33 -44.67 19.63
N ALA A 649 18.72 -44.31 18.50
CA ALA A 649 19.35 -43.47 17.48
C ALA A 649 19.33 -41.99 17.88
N ASN A 650 20.49 -41.32 17.83
CA ASN A 650 20.58 -39.87 18.04
C ASN A 650 20.06 -39.13 16.79
N PRO A 651 18.98 -38.33 16.87
CA PRO A 651 18.37 -37.68 15.71
C PRO A 651 19.26 -36.62 15.05
N GLU A 652 20.23 -36.04 15.76
CA GLU A 652 21.23 -35.17 15.12
C GLU A 652 22.14 -35.93 14.15
N LYS A 653 22.46 -37.20 14.47
CA LYS A 653 23.37 -38.02 13.68
C LYS A 653 22.78 -38.30 12.30
N GLU A 654 21.49 -38.63 12.25
CA GLU A 654 20.76 -38.77 10.98
C GLU A 654 20.73 -37.47 10.17
N LYS A 655 20.52 -36.32 10.84
CA LYS A 655 20.50 -35.00 10.19
C LYS A 655 21.85 -34.68 9.56
N LYS A 656 22.96 -35.03 10.24
CA LYS A 656 24.33 -34.93 9.70
C LYS A 656 24.53 -35.87 8.51
N ILE A 657 24.15 -37.15 8.62
CA ILE A 657 24.21 -38.15 7.52
C ILE A 657 23.43 -37.68 6.28
N ARG A 658 22.19 -37.22 6.44
CA ARG A 658 21.35 -36.69 5.35
C ARG A 658 21.97 -35.47 4.66
N ASN A 659 22.57 -34.55 5.44
CA ASN A 659 23.24 -33.37 4.90
C ASN A 659 24.50 -33.72 4.08
N VAL A 660 25.33 -34.66 4.56
CA VAL A 660 26.53 -35.10 3.85
C VAL A 660 26.17 -35.87 2.57
N ALA A 661 25.18 -36.77 2.64
CA ALA A 661 24.67 -37.48 1.46
C ALA A 661 24.12 -36.53 0.38
N LYS A 662 23.47 -35.42 0.77
CA LYS A 662 23.02 -34.39 -0.18
C LYS A 662 24.20 -33.69 -0.87
N LYS A 663 25.24 -33.28 -0.14
CA LYS A 663 26.45 -32.67 -0.72
C LYS A 663 27.09 -33.58 -1.78
N LEU A 664 27.20 -34.88 -1.51
CA LEU A 664 27.72 -35.87 -2.44
C LEU A 664 26.84 -36.04 -3.70
N SER A 665 25.51 -36.00 -3.55
CA SER A 665 24.59 -36.00 -4.69
C SER A 665 24.77 -34.76 -5.58
N ASP A 666 24.99 -33.60 -4.99
CA ASP A 666 25.20 -32.35 -5.75
C ASP A 666 26.60 -32.32 -6.41
N ILE A 667 27.64 -32.88 -5.76
CA ILE A 667 28.96 -33.09 -6.39
C ILE A 667 28.87 -34.04 -7.59
N LYS A 668 28.11 -35.14 -7.51
CA LYS A 668 27.93 -36.06 -8.65
C LYS A 668 27.31 -35.37 -9.88
N LYS A 669 26.43 -34.38 -9.67
CA LYS A 669 25.85 -33.57 -10.77
C LYS A 669 26.88 -32.61 -11.37
N LEU A 670 27.77 -32.03 -10.56
CA LEU A 670 28.86 -31.19 -11.05
C LEU A 670 29.87 -32.00 -11.87
N LYS A 671 30.22 -33.23 -11.45
CA LYS A 671 31.06 -34.13 -12.26
C LYS A 671 30.41 -34.49 -13.61
N ALA A 672 29.13 -34.86 -13.62
CA ALA A 672 28.42 -35.17 -14.87
C ALA A 672 28.41 -33.99 -15.87
N ARG A 673 28.40 -32.74 -15.37
CA ARG A 673 28.54 -31.53 -16.19
C ARG A 673 29.96 -31.31 -16.69
N GLN A 674 30.96 -31.58 -15.85
CA GLN A 674 32.38 -31.55 -16.24
C GLN A 674 32.69 -32.60 -17.33
N GLU A 675 32.11 -33.80 -17.22
CA GLU A 675 32.18 -34.87 -18.22
C GLU A 675 31.44 -34.50 -19.54
N GLN A 676 30.44 -33.62 -19.47
CA GLN A 676 29.77 -33.01 -20.63
C GLN A 676 30.51 -31.80 -21.21
N GLY A 677 31.69 -31.44 -20.68
CA GLY A 677 32.51 -30.32 -21.16
C GLY A 677 32.10 -28.93 -20.66
N GLU A 678 31.20 -28.84 -19.67
CA GLU A 678 30.81 -27.56 -19.06
C GLU A 678 31.99 -26.96 -18.26
N VAL A 679 32.40 -25.72 -18.56
CA VAL A 679 33.49 -25.04 -17.87
C VAL A 679 33.02 -24.59 -16.48
N LEU A 680 33.40 -25.35 -15.45
CA LEU A 680 32.99 -25.09 -14.07
C LEU A 680 33.82 -23.97 -13.40
N GLU A 681 33.15 -23.12 -12.61
CA GLU A 681 33.81 -22.10 -11.81
C GLU A 681 34.74 -22.69 -10.74
N LEU A 682 35.75 -21.93 -10.30
CA LEU A 682 36.67 -22.32 -9.23
C LEU A 682 35.96 -22.76 -7.93
N ASN A 683 34.86 -22.09 -7.57
CA ASN A 683 34.03 -22.43 -6.40
C ASN A 683 33.21 -23.73 -6.57
N GLN A 684 33.12 -24.27 -7.77
CA GLN A 684 32.46 -25.54 -8.08
C GLN A 684 33.51 -26.66 -8.15
N LEU A 685 34.66 -26.41 -8.78
CA LEU A 685 35.84 -27.30 -8.73
C LEU A 685 36.29 -27.56 -7.28
N ASN A 686 36.31 -26.52 -6.43
CA ASN A 686 36.60 -26.64 -5.00
C ASN A 686 35.55 -27.44 -4.19
N LYS A 687 34.37 -27.70 -4.75
CA LYS A 687 33.38 -28.63 -4.15
C LYS A 687 33.63 -30.07 -4.59
N ILE A 688 34.07 -30.27 -5.85
CA ILE A 688 34.45 -31.58 -6.37
C ILE A 688 35.69 -32.12 -5.65
N SER A 689 36.72 -31.30 -5.41
CA SER A 689 37.93 -31.72 -4.69
C SER A 689 37.66 -32.16 -3.23
N MET A 690 36.60 -31.65 -2.62
CA MET A 690 36.18 -31.99 -1.25
C MET A 690 35.35 -33.28 -1.15
N GLU A 691 35.06 -33.96 -2.27
CA GLU A 691 34.27 -35.20 -2.33
C GLU A 691 34.83 -36.30 -1.41
N ALA A 692 36.14 -36.56 -1.47
CA ALA A 692 36.80 -37.59 -0.68
C ALA A 692 36.57 -37.39 0.83
N LYS A 693 36.66 -36.14 1.29
CA LYS A 693 36.42 -35.75 2.69
C LYS A 693 34.96 -35.95 3.11
N PHE A 694 34.00 -35.70 2.23
CA PHE A 694 32.58 -35.98 2.50
C PHE A 694 32.25 -37.48 2.45
N LEU A 695 32.93 -38.28 1.61
CA LEU A 695 32.82 -39.74 1.63
C LEU A 695 33.39 -40.33 2.94
N GLU A 696 34.51 -39.79 3.42
CA GLU A 696 35.11 -40.16 4.70
C GLU A 696 34.24 -39.75 5.90
N GLU A 697 33.72 -38.52 5.93
CA GLU A 697 32.73 -38.05 6.92
C GLU A 697 31.50 -38.98 6.95
N LEU A 698 30.99 -39.38 5.77
CA LEU A 698 29.86 -40.30 5.67
C LEU A 698 30.19 -41.73 6.16
N ARG A 699 31.41 -42.22 5.94
CA ARG A 699 31.89 -43.51 6.50
C ARG A 699 32.01 -43.43 8.01
N ALA A 700 32.65 -42.40 8.56
CA ALA A 700 32.83 -42.22 10.00
C ALA A 700 31.47 -42.10 10.74
N LEU A 701 30.51 -41.39 10.17
CA LEU A 701 29.14 -41.31 10.68
C LEU A 701 28.36 -42.64 10.60
N LYS A 702 28.74 -43.57 9.71
CA LYS A 702 28.14 -44.90 9.60
C LYS A 702 28.82 -45.98 10.46
N LEU A 703 30.14 -45.93 10.60
CA LEU A 703 30.94 -46.89 11.40
C LEU A 703 30.79 -46.72 12.92
N SER A 704 30.36 -45.54 13.38
CA SER A 704 30.13 -45.21 14.79
C SER A 704 28.75 -45.67 15.31
N ALA A 705 28.31 -46.89 14.99
CA ALA A 705 26.93 -47.39 15.18
C ALA A 705 26.86 -48.69 15.99
#